data_AF-A0A955BRZ1-F1
#
_entry.id   AF-A0A955BRZ1-F1
#
_cell.length_a   1.000
_cell.length_b   1.000
_cell.length_c   1.000
_cell.angle_alpha   90.00
_cell.angle_beta   90.00
_cell.angle_gamma   90.00
#
_symmetry.space_group_name_H-M   'P 1'
#
loop_
_entity.id
_entity.type
_entity.pdbx_description
1 polymer ?
#
loop_
_entity_poly.entity_id
_entity_poly.type
_entity_poly.pdbx_seq_one_letter_code
_entity_poly.pdbx_strand_id
1 'polypeptide(L)'
;MDDETHTYPDGSRRSSVRGSGNGNEGISSGAFIGSSFRFTTQNAGDSGWLFTRNDQQLRQTGLLAPEFFYGPWQDHRTENWAVNARGQVVGTTSTNPTSSQGVDLGWYFDPATGLTTRIGSSTLGSQPPRVDDYPQFLQENGLAVGTSGPGTYTAWVFDPAVGATREIGLPDSTDLGPDTRPILQTVETVTSDNLVIGTSLRNSSPSGSYHGEAVWAYDPDADVTTRLGFFSDSYVRKNGDKLTRFDGVNRNNLVVGRSQFLAPFGGFDSAWIYDPRTGASTAIGLGDPVANPTYDDQVIAITDHNQVIGQSSSDDTIASWFYDHATGTTTTLGFFDAEHTFGDGSSQNSIVAYADTGFVAGHAERSVGDTRRSFNVTPWIYNPNTGETQAAGLFAGGYTTPGGGHWAEALRVNRQGQAIGISRLFANSASTVQRDSAWFYDIESGQTHELAQDLMIRRRAIWNRPHQLNDRGQVAGVMTNNQGGGDYVWFYDHETGATTSDFDIRNEFTVDSNGQGADIEILQLTDSGLVLGRNERHIFNRGRPTFAAWLYDSSSHTTYDLSFSTNSEGAAYTDVVSLSESGAMFGTYDFYGETDAFEGVRYFYWSLVDGFHDLESLIVGDFDAAGWDTIIGSLNFSGDLKIVDESFLTARGRRLDGSYMPFALIRVPEPATLSLLCAALVAGAAWRGTRGARSGGARCEAPFASLGGRR
;
A
#
# COMPACT_ATOMS: atom_id res chain seq x y z
N MET A 1 -22.57 10.71 -19.87
CA MET A 1 -23.09 11.95 -19.23
C MET A 1 -23.23 12.98 -20.36
N ASP A 2 -24.46 13.29 -20.80
CA ASP A 2 -24.71 14.32 -21.84
C ASP A 2 -25.66 15.37 -21.26
N ASP A 3 -25.20 16.04 -20.19
CA ASP A 3 -25.85 17.25 -19.70
C ASP A 3 -25.10 18.46 -20.26
N GLU A 4 -25.82 19.31 -21.00
CA GLU A 4 -25.28 20.55 -21.57
C GLU A 4 -24.64 21.45 -20.50
N THR A 5 -25.05 21.33 -19.22
CA THR A 5 -24.51 22.17 -18.14
C THR A 5 -23.09 21.82 -17.69
N HIS A 6 -22.50 20.72 -18.19
CA HIS A 6 -21.13 20.28 -17.85
C HIS A 6 -20.15 20.38 -19.03
N THR A 7 -20.50 21.17 -20.05
CA THR A 7 -19.69 21.35 -21.25
C THR A 7 -19.20 22.80 -21.31
N TYR A 8 -17.89 23.00 -21.47
CA TYR A 8 -17.32 24.33 -21.70
C TYR A 8 -17.89 24.94 -23.00
N PRO A 9 -17.86 26.27 -23.16
CA PRO A 9 -18.26 26.91 -24.42
C PRO A 9 -17.49 26.43 -25.65
N ASP A 10 -16.29 25.88 -25.47
CA ASP A 10 -15.46 25.27 -26.53
C ASP A 10 -15.78 23.79 -26.79
N GLY A 11 -16.79 23.23 -26.11
CA GLY A 11 -17.17 21.82 -26.20
C GLY A 11 -16.38 20.88 -25.28
N SER A 12 -15.31 21.36 -24.62
CA SER A 12 -14.50 20.51 -23.75
C SER A 12 -15.24 20.17 -22.45
N ARG A 13 -14.86 19.06 -21.80
CA ARG A 13 -15.38 18.63 -20.49
C ARG A 13 -14.20 18.27 -19.61
N ARG A 14 -14.16 18.80 -18.39
CA ARG A 14 -13.16 18.43 -17.39
C ARG A 14 -13.88 17.66 -16.28
N SER A 15 -13.71 16.35 -16.30
CA SER A 15 -14.11 15.45 -15.22
C SER A 15 -12.91 14.64 -14.76
N SER A 16 -12.82 14.39 -13.46
CA SER A 16 -11.77 13.56 -12.86
C SER A 16 -12.36 12.59 -11.85
N VAL A 17 -11.96 11.32 -11.92
CA VAL A 17 -12.02 10.41 -10.76
C VAL A 17 -10.80 10.74 -9.92
N ARG A 18 -10.90 11.78 -9.10
CA ARG A 18 -9.87 12.13 -8.14
C ARG A 18 -10.52 12.70 -6.90
N GLY A 19 -10.25 12.11 -5.74
CA GLY A 19 -10.26 12.84 -4.47
C GLY A 19 -9.13 13.86 -4.46
N SER A 20 -9.33 14.97 -3.75
CA SER A 20 -8.51 16.17 -3.89
C SER A 20 -7.11 16.09 -3.28
N GLY A 21 -6.72 15.04 -2.54
CA GLY A 21 -5.30 14.81 -2.25
C GLY A 21 -5.06 13.83 -1.13
N ASN A 22 -4.25 12.79 -1.43
CA ASN A 22 -3.64 11.76 -0.55
C ASN A 22 -4.00 10.30 -0.95
N GLY A 23 -3.68 9.93 -2.20
CA GLY A 23 -3.39 8.53 -2.57
C GLY A 23 -4.58 7.62 -2.85
N ASN A 24 -5.57 7.52 -1.95
CA ASN A 24 -6.64 6.50 -2.00
C ASN A 24 -8.07 7.05 -1.94
N GLU A 25 -8.18 8.36 -1.95
CA GLU A 25 -9.42 9.11 -1.86
C GLU A 25 -10.23 9.01 -3.16
N GLY A 26 -11.17 8.08 -3.22
CA GLY A 26 -12.22 8.10 -4.22
C GLY A 26 -12.67 6.78 -4.80
N ILE A 27 -12.09 5.66 -4.36
CA ILE A 27 -12.49 4.33 -4.83
C ILE A 27 -12.52 3.36 -3.64
N SER A 28 -13.57 2.54 -3.57
CA SER A 28 -13.74 1.42 -2.66
C SER A 28 -14.07 0.13 -3.44
N SER A 29 -14.18 -0.99 -2.74
CA SER A 29 -14.63 -2.27 -3.33
C SER A 29 -16.05 -2.22 -3.92
N GLY A 30 -16.88 -1.24 -3.49
CA GLY A 30 -18.28 -1.13 -3.88
C GLY A 30 -18.64 0.10 -4.71
N ALA A 31 -17.77 1.12 -4.76
CA ALA A 31 -18.12 2.42 -5.31
C ALA A 31 -16.90 3.26 -5.69
N PHE A 32 -17.09 4.20 -6.60
CA PHE A 32 -16.14 5.28 -6.86
C PHE A 32 -16.83 6.64 -6.91
N ILE A 33 -16.07 7.67 -6.60
CA ILE A 33 -16.48 9.06 -6.65
C ILE A 33 -15.61 9.85 -7.60
N GLY A 34 -16.18 10.89 -8.19
CA GLY A 34 -15.47 11.82 -9.07
C GLY A 34 -16.02 13.21 -8.97
N SER A 35 -15.35 14.15 -9.62
CA SER A 35 -15.77 15.55 -9.73
C SER A 35 -15.81 15.98 -11.19
N SER A 36 -16.70 16.91 -11.53
CA SER A 36 -16.73 17.56 -12.84
C SER A 36 -16.97 19.05 -12.73
N PHE A 37 -16.33 19.83 -13.59
CA PHE A 37 -16.63 21.24 -13.73
C PHE A 37 -17.98 21.44 -14.44
N ARG A 38 -18.84 22.24 -13.83
CA ARG A 38 -20.14 22.69 -14.33
C ARG A 38 -20.01 24.14 -14.76
N PHE A 39 -20.50 24.46 -15.95
CA PHE A 39 -20.58 25.83 -16.45
C PHE A 39 -22.04 26.19 -16.67
N THR A 40 -22.52 27.15 -15.90
CA THR A 40 -23.76 27.85 -16.22
C THR A 40 -23.41 29.14 -16.93
N THR A 41 -24.37 29.76 -17.62
CA THR A 41 -24.17 31.04 -18.31
C THR A 41 -23.73 32.19 -17.39
N GLN A 42 -23.72 31.98 -16.06
CA GLN A 42 -23.37 32.99 -15.07
C GLN A 42 -22.34 32.54 -14.02
N ASN A 43 -22.12 31.24 -13.78
CA ASN A 43 -21.22 30.70 -12.74
C ASN A 43 -20.50 29.41 -13.19
N ALA A 44 -19.26 29.19 -12.71
CA ALA A 44 -18.55 27.91 -12.83
C ALA A 44 -18.54 27.17 -11.48
N GLY A 45 -18.55 25.84 -11.46
CA GLY A 45 -18.40 25.14 -10.19
C GLY A 45 -18.19 23.64 -10.30
N ASP A 46 -17.59 23.02 -9.29
CA ASP A 46 -17.35 21.59 -9.27
C ASP A 46 -18.56 20.86 -8.70
N SER A 47 -19.05 19.85 -9.43
CA SER A 47 -20.06 18.89 -8.95
C SER A 47 -19.39 17.57 -8.61
N GLY A 48 -19.71 17.03 -7.44
CA GLY A 48 -19.35 15.67 -7.06
C GLY A 48 -20.30 14.65 -7.67
N TRP A 49 -19.80 13.44 -7.91
CA TRP A 49 -20.58 12.30 -8.38
C TRP A 49 -20.19 11.01 -7.67
N LEU A 50 -21.13 10.10 -7.57
CA LEU A 50 -20.99 8.75 -7.06
C LEU A 50 -21.48 7.74 -8.11
N PHE A 51 -20.70 6.68 -8.27
CA PHE A 51 -21.11 5.47 -8.95
C PHE A 51 -20.93 4.30 -8.00
N THR A 52 -21.88 3.38 -7.95
CA THR A 52 -21.77 2.17 -7.13
C THR A 52 -21.95 0.93 -7.97
N ARG A 53 -21.43 -0.21 -7.51
CA ARG A 53 -21.60 -1.50 -8.19
C ARG A 53 -23.07 -1.92 -8.28
N ASN A 54 -23.85 -1.58 -7.26
CA ASN A 54 -25.27 -1.92 -7.14
C ASN A 54 -26.19 -0.93 -7.86
N ASP A 55 -25.76 0.33 -7.99
CA ASP A 55 -26.43 1.37 -8.75
C ASP A 55 -25.45 1.94 -9.78
N GLN A 56 -25.54 1.38 -10.99
CA GLN A 56 -24.74 1.77 -12.14
C GLN A 56 -25.19 3.12 -12.74
N GLN A 57 -26.17 3.80 -12.14
CA GLN A 57 -26.47 5.18 -12.46
C GLN A 57 -25.52 6.10 -11.72
N LEU A 58 -25.00 7.10 -12.44
CA LEU A 58 -24.21 8.15 -11.82
C LEU A 58 -25.12 9.06 -11.01
N ARG A 59 -24.88 9.17 -9.71
CA ARG A 59 -25.60 10.08 -8.81
C ARG A 59 -24.77 11.32 -8.55
N GLN A 60 -25.38 12.50 -8.60
CA GLN A 60 -24.74 13.73 -8.15
C GLN A 60 -24.66 13.75 -6.62
N THR A 61 -23.52 14.14 -6.06
CA THR A 61 -23.28 14.25 -4.62
C THR A 61 -22.98 15.70 -4.22
N GLY A 62 -23.03 15.97 -2.92
CA GLY A 62 -22.75 17.28 -2.33
C GLY A 62 -23.98 18.10 -1.96
N LEU A 63 -23.72 19.29 -1.41
CA LEU A 63 -24.74 20.25 -1.00
C LEU A 63 -25.09 21.17 -2.17
N LEU A 64 -25.97 20.71 -3.05
CA LEU A 64 -26.34 21.42 -4.28
C LEU A 64 -27.69 22.15 -4.20
N ALA A 65 -28.30 22.22 -3.02
CA ALA A 65 -29.58 22.88 -2.85
C ALA A 65 -29.45 24.41 -3.06
N PRO A 66 -30.45 25.07 -3.69
CA PRO A 66 -30.44 26.52 -3.95
C PRO A 66 -30.13 27.38 -2.71
N GLU A 67 -30.46 26.91 -1.51
CA GLU A 67 -30.15 27.60 -0.26
C GLU A 67 -28.66 27.81 0.02
N PHE A 68 -27.75 27.06 -0.64
CA PHE A 68 -26.31 27.21 -0.47
C PHE A 68 -25.67 28.22 -1.44
N PHE A 69 -26.46 28.80 -2.35
CA PHE A 69 -25.99 29.81 -3.32
C PHE A 69 -26.06 31.23 -2.73
N TYR A 70 -24.91 31.79 -2.32
CA TYR A 70 -24.84 33.15 -1.78
C TYR A 70 -24.59 34.19 -2.89
N GLY A 71 -25.63 34.48 -3.67
CA GLY A 71 -25.64 35.59 -4.63
C GLY A 71 -25.24 35.22 -6.07
N PRO A 72 -25.29 36.19 -7.00
CA PRO A 72 -25.30 35.92 -8.45
C PRO A 72 -23.94 35.58 -9.09
N TRP A 73 -22.83 35.50 -8.34
CA TRP A 73 -21.47 35.41 -8.91
C TRP A 73 -20.50 34.52 -8.09
N GLN A 74 -21.01 33.54 -7.35
CA GLN A 74 -20.13 32.66 -6.57
C GLN A 74 -19.94 31.34 -7.31
N ASP A 75 -18.69 31.02 -7.60
CA ASP A 75 -18.31 29.66 -7.95
C ASP A 75 -18.66 28.76 -6.77
N HIS A 76 -19.04 27.50 -7.02
CA HIS A 76 -19.23 26.51 -5.96
C HIS A 76 -18.25 25.38 -6.20
N ARG A 77 -17.67 24.83 -5.15
CA ARG A 77 -16.73 23.71 -5.31
C ARG A 77 -17.12 22.58 -4.39
N THR A 78 -17.75 21.54 -4.92
CA THR A 78 -17.93 20.29 -4.18
C THR A 78 -16.75 19.36 -4.49
N GLU A 79 -16.03 18.99 -3.44
CA GLU A 79 -14.97 17.99 -3.50
C GLU A 79 -15.42 16.73 -2.78
N ASN A 80 -15.34 15.57 -3.42
CA ASN A 80 -15.55 14.29 -2.77
C ASN A 80 -14.20 13.79 -2.24
N TRP A 81 -14.13 13.37 -0.98
CA TRP A 81 -12.88 12.96 -0.32
C TRP A 81 -12.81 11.44 -0.14
N ALA A 82 -13.82 10.80 0.44
CA ALA A 82 -13.80 9.35 0.65
C ALA A 82 -15.15 8.69 0.32
N VAL A 83 -15.08 7.41 -0.05
CA VAL A 83 -16.23 6.53 -0.31
C VAL A 83 -15.97 5.16 0.29
N ASN A 84 -16.96 4.54 0.93
CA ASN A 84 -16.83 3.18 1.48
C ASN A 84 -17.55 2.14 0.60
N ALA A 85 -17.46 0.84 0.93
CA ALA A 85 -18.06 -0.22 0.13
C ALA A 85 -19.60 -0.16 0.06
N ARG A 86 -20.25 0.55 0.99
CA ARG A 86 -21.70 0.83 0.95
C ARG A 86 -22.06 1.98 0.01
N GLY A 87 -21.08 2.66 -0.57
CA GLY A 87 -21.25 3.83 -1.42
C GLY A 87 -21.59 5.10 -0.65
N GLN A 88 -21.41 5.12 0.68
CA GLN A 88 -21.50 6.36 1.45
C GLN A 88 -20.32 7.25 1.09
N VAL A 89 -20.51 8.57 1.07
CA VAL A 89 -19.50 9.52 0.61
C VAL A 89 -19.34 10.63 1.62
N VAL A 90 -18.10 11.07 1.84
CA VAL A 90 -17.80 12.32 2.54
C VAL A 90 -17.05 13.27 1.62
N GLY A 91 -17.21 14.57 1.86
CA GLY A 91 -16.52 15.58 1.09
C GLY A 91 -16.69 16.97 1.67
N THR A 92 -16.21 17.96 0.94
CA THR A 92 -16.34 19.38 1.28
C THR A 92 -17.12 20.11 0.20
N THR A 93 -17.80 21.20 0.57
CA THR A 93 -18.40 22.14 -0.38
C THR A 93 -17.96 23.55 0.01
N SER A 94 -17.18 24.19 -0.85
CA SER A 94 -16.75 25.57 -0.66
C SER A 94 -17.86 26.55 -1.03
N THR A 95 -18.17 27.49 -0.12
CA THR A 95 -19.17 28.53 -0.35
C THR A 95 -18.62 29.74 -1.12
N ASN A 96 -17.30 29.87 -1.32
CA ASN A 96 -16.69 30.91 -2.16
C ASN A 96 -15.25 30.56 -2.60
N PRO A 97 -15.05 29.82 -3.70
CA PRO A 97 -13.77 29.32 -4.18
C PRO A 97 -12.81 30.43 -4.65
N THR A 98 -13.33 31.62 -4.98
CA THR A 98 -12.54 32.70 -5.59
C THR A 98 -11.92 33.65 -4.58
N SER A 99 -12.28 33.52 -3.30
CA SER A 99 -11.72 34.35 -2.23
C SER A 99 -11.06 33.46 -1.19
N SER A 100 -9.96 33.92 -0.60
CA SER A 100 -9.37 33.35 0.63
C SER A 100 -10.30 33.44 1.85
N GLN A 101 -11.58 33.75 1.66
CA GLN A 101 -12.64 33.83 2.68
C GLN A 101 -13.77 32.82 2.45
N GLY A 102 -13.65 31.91 1.47
CA GLY A 102 -14.56 30.76 1.37
C GLY A 102 -14.52 29.91 2.64
N VAL A 103 -15.64 29.30 2.98
CA VAL A 103 -15.73 28.32 4.05
C VAL A 103 -16.00 26.97 3.41
N ASP A 104 -15.17 25.99 3.70
CA ASP A 104 -15.33 24.63 3.19
C ASP A 104 -16.22 23.85 4.15
N LEU A 105 -17.44 23.53 3.73
CA LEU A 105 -18.41 22.82 4.58
C LEU A 105 -18.32 21.32 4.34
N GLY A 106 -18.07 20.57 5.41
CA GLY A 106 -18.10 19.11 5.40
C GLY A 106 -19.51 18.60 5.14
N TRP A 107 -19.62 17.53 4.35
CA TRP A 107 -20.89 16.84 4.13
C TRP A 107 -20.69 15.32 4.05
N TYR A 108 -21.77 14.60 4.34
CA TYR A 108 -21.90 13.15 4.29
C TYR A 108 -23.12 12.79 3.42
N PHE A 109 -22.97 11.88 2.48
CA PHE A 109 -24.04 11.40 1.62
C PHE A 109 -24.25 9.89 1.83
N ASP A 110 -25.51 9.50 2.04
CA ASP A 110 -25.90 8.10 2.15
C ASP A 110 -26.79 7.69 0.96
N PRO A 111 -26.32 6.81 0.05
CA PRO A 111 -27.10 6.39 -1.12
C PRO A 111 -28.37 5.61 -0.76
N ALA A 112 -28.43 4.99 0.42
CA ALA A 112 -29.60 4.23 0.87
C ALA A 112 -30.79 5.15 1.19
N THR A 113 -30.51 6.34 1.72
CA THR A 113 -31.53 7.35 2.05
C THR A 113 -31.66 8.42 0.96
N GLY A 114 -30.62 8.61 0.15
CA GLY A 114 -30.51 9.71 -0.81
C GLY A 114 -30.31 11.07 -0.15
N LEU A 115 -30.00 11.11 1.15
CA LEU A 115 -29.84 12.33 1.92
C LEU A 115 -28.36 12.76 1.99
N THR A 116 -28.13 14.05 1.83
CA THR A 116 -26.86 14.71 2.15
C THR A 116 -27.01 15.44 3.48
N THR A 117 -26.17 15.10 4.45
CA THR A 117 -26.12 15.69 5.78
C THR A 117 -24.88 16.55 5.90
N ARG A 118 -25.00 17.77 6.42
CA ARG A 118 -23.84 18.58 6.77
C ARG A 118 -23.15 17.98 7.99
N ILE A 119 -21.82 17.88 7.95
CA ILE A 119 -20.99 17.33 9.03
C ILE A 119 -19.88 18.30 9.38
N GLY A 120 -19.18 18.02 10.47
CA GLY A 120 -18.02 18.80 10.89
C GLY A 120 -18.34 19.80 12.00
N SER A 121 -17.29 20.42 12.55
CA SER A 121 -17.40 21.31 13.71
C SER A 121 -18.29 22.53 13.45
N SER A 122 -18.44 22.94 12.18
CA SER A 122 -19.32 24.04 11.80
C SER A 122 -20.81 23.78 12.05
N THR A 123 -21.19 22.54 12.39
CA THR A 123 -22.55 22.16 12.80
C THR A 123 -22.80 22.32 14.30
N LEU A 124 -21.75 22.51 15.10
CA LEU A 124 -21.85 22.68 16.55
C LEU A 124 -22.31 24.11 16.83
N GLY A 125 -23.48 24.25 17.48
CA GLY A 125 -24.26 25.51 17.60
C GLY A 125 -23.60 26.69 18.33
N SER A 126 -22.32 26.62 18.67
CA SER A 126 -21.54 27.65 19.36
C SER A 126 -20.44 28.30 18.50
N GLN A 127 -20.12 27.77 17.32
CA GLN A 127 -18.99 28.26 16.52
C GLN A 127 -19.40 29.34 15.51
N PRO A 128 -18.55 30.35 15.25
CA PRO A 128 -18.79 31.31 14.18
C PRO A 128 -18.86 30.57 12.82
N PRO A 129 -19.66 31.06 11.85
CA PRO A 129 -19.93 30.38 10.58
C PRO A 129 -18.74 30.28 9.60
N ARG A 130 -17.50 30.44 10.07
CA ARG A 130 -16.26 30.48 9.28
C ARG A 130 -15.25 29.43 9.73
N VAL A 131 -15.69 28.19 9.82
CA VAL A 131 -14.82 27.06 10.10
C VAL A 131 -14.93 26.09 8.94
N ASP A 132 -13.82 25.88 8.25
CA ASP A 132 -13.66 24.85 7.23
C ASP A 132 -13.71 23.49 7.93
N ASP A 133 -14.40 22.52 7.36
CA ASP A 133 -14.44 21.14 7.83
C ASP A 133 -13.89 20.24 6.73
N TYR A 134 -12.89 19.44 7.07
CA TYR A 134 -12.14 18.56 6.18
C TYR A 134 -12.32 17.10 6.65
N PRO A 135 -13.32 16.37 6.12
CA PRO A 135 -13.48 14.94 6.39
C PRO A 135 -12.30 14.15 5.84
N GLN A 136 -11.58 13.41 6.68
CA GLN A 136 -10.36 12.68 6.28
C GLN A 136 -10.60 11.18 6.13
N PHE A 137 -11.47 10.60 6.95
CA PHE A 137 -11.74 9.17 6.98
C PHE A 137 -13.23 8.88 6.88
N LEU A 138 -13.57 7.77 6.22
CA LEU A 138 -14.91 7.21 6.18
C LEU A 138 -14.83 5.70 6.36
N GLN A 139 -15.35 5.21 7.48
CA GLN A 139 -15.35 3.78 7.83
C GLN A 139 -16.50 3.02 7.14
N GLU A 140 -16.39 1.69 7.08
CA GLU A 140 -17.41 0.82 6.47
C GLU A 140 -18.77 0.84 7.21
N ASN A 141 -18.78 1.20 8.50
CA ASN A 141 -20.02 1.42 9.23
C ASN A 141 -20.67 2.79 8.92
N GLY A 142 -19.97 3.68 8.20
CA GLY A 142 -20.39 5.03 7.86
C GLY A 142 -19.86 6.13 8.78
N LEU A 143 -19.05 5.79 9.79
CA LEU A 143 -18.41 6.76 10.67
C LEU A 143 -17.48 7.67 9.85
N ALA A 144 -17.75 8.97 9.86
CA ALA A 144 -16.95 9.97 9.19
C ALA A 144 -16.12 10.74 10.21
N VAL A 145 -14.82 10.90 9.95
CA VAL A 145 -13.89 11.53 10.89
C VAL A 145 -13.08 12.58 10.15
N GLY A 146 -12.85 13.73 10.77
CA GLY A 146 -12.10 14.79 10.13
C GLY A 146 -11.55 15.83 11.10
N THR A 147 -10.98 16.85 10.51
CA THR A 147 -10.45 18.03 11.21
C THR A 147 -11.08 19.28 10.62
N SER A 148 -11.01 20.40 11.34
CA SER A 148 -11.54 21.68 10.87
C SER A 148 -10.43 22.75 10.77
N GLY A 149 -10.58 23.83 10.00
CA GLY A 149 -9.56 24.90 9.85
C GLY A 149 -10.14 26.28 9.46
N PRO A 150 -9.36 27.38 9.35
CA PRO A 150 -8.11 27.70 10.04
C PRO A 150 -8.35 28.57 11.30
N GLY A 151 -7.81 28.13 12.45
CA GLY A 151 -7.77 28.95 13.69
C GLY A 151 -7.95 28.17 14.98
N THR A 152 -8.73 27.09 14.96
CA THR A 152 -9.00 26.27 16.14
C THR A 152 -8.72 24.78 15.99
N TYR A 153 -8.33 24.34 14.78
CA TYR A 153 -8.23 22.94 14.36
C TYR A 153 -8.82 21.92 15.31
N THR A 154 -10.13 21.72 15.17
CA THR A 154 -10.90 20.80 15.99
C THR A 154 -11.02 19.48 15.26
N ALA A 155 -10.70 18.36 15.92
CA ALA A 155 -11.00 17.03 15.43
C ALA A 155 -12.47 16.72 15.73
N TRP A 156 -13.14 16.05 14.81
CA TRP A 156 -14.55 15.72 14.96
C TRP A 156 -14.86 14.34 14.39
N VAL A 157 -15.95 13.76 14.91
CA VAL A 157 -16.55 12.52 14.41
C VAL A 157 -18.02 12.77 14.08
N PHE A 158 -18.49 12.22 12.97
CA PHE A 158 -19.91 12.15 12.62
C PHE A 158 -20.36 10.70 12.59
N ASP A 159 -21.31 10.38 13.45
CA ASP A 159 -21.94 9.07 13.52
C ASP A 159 -23.30 9.11 12.82
N PRO A 160 -23.47 8.43 11.67
CA PRO A 160 -24.74 8.41 10.95
C PRO A 160 -25.86 7.68 11.71
N ALA A 161 -25.53 6.78 12.65
CA ALA A 161 -26.53 6.10 13.47
C ALA A 161 -27.23 7.08 14.43
N VAL A 162 -26.50 8.09 14.90
CA VAL A 162 -27.01 9.17 15.75
C VAL A 162 -27.47 10.37 14.91
N GLY A 163 -26.88 10.56 13.74
CA GLY A 163 -27.13 11.71 12.87
C GLY A 163 -26.56 13.02 13.41
N ALA A 164 -25.44 12.95 14.16
CA ALA A 164 -24.84 14.12 14.79
C ALA A 164 -23.31 14.10 14.71
N THR A 165 -22.72 15.30 14.63
CA THR A 165 -21.27 15.51 14.78
C THR A 165 -20.92 15.79 16.24
N ARG A 166 -19.77 15.27 16.70
CA ARG A 166 -19.17 15.53 18.01
C ARG A 166 -17.73 15.99 17.84
N GLU A 167 -17.29 16.87 18.72
CA GLU A 167 -15.88 17.22 18.88
C GLU A 167 -15.16 16.11 19.66
N ILE A 168 -13.96 15.76 19.22
CA ILE A 168 -13.12 14.72 19.81
C ILE A 168 -11.70 15.25 20.07
N GLY A 169 -10.87 14.44 20.70
CA GLY A 169 -9.54 14.83 21.15
C GLY A 169 -9.55 15.30 22.60
N LEU A 170 -8.63 16.20 22.95
CA LEU A 170 -8.37 16.62 24.33
C LEU A 170 -8.82 18.08 24.60
N PRO A 171 -10.12 18.42 24.49
CA PRO A 171 -10.58 19.81 24.56
C PRO A 171 -10.41 20.45 25.96
N ASP A 172 -10.51 19.65 27.03
CA ASP A 172 -10.63 20.14 28.41
C ASP A 172 -9.40 19.88 29.29
N SER A 173 -8.31 19.37 28.71
CA SER A 173 -7.21 18.87 29.54
C SER A 173 -6.54 19.98 30.34
N THR A 174 -6.11 19.67 31.56
CA THR A 174 -5.29 20.49 32.49
C THR A 174 -3.91 20.90 31.92
N ASP A 175 -3.78 20.82 30.60
CA ASP A 175 -2.62 20.98 29.77
C ASP A 175 -2.82 22.06 28.69
N LEU A 176 -3.93 22.79 28.76
CA LEU A 176 -4.16 24.04 28.07
C LEU A 176 -3.11 25.10 28.48
N GLY A 177 -2.70 25.90 27.51
CA GLY A 177 -1.95 27.11 27.78
C GLY A 177 -2.70 28.06 28.72
N PRO A 178 -1.99 28.95 29.45
CA PRO A 178 -2.57 29.98 30.32
C PRO A 178 -3.59 30.91 29.64
N ASP A 179 -3.75 30.88 28.31
CA ASP A 179 -4.68 31.71 27.56
C ASP A 179 -5.90 30.95 26.98
N THR A 180 -6.12 29.68 27.36
CA THR A 180 -7.30 28.88 26.96
C THR A 180 -7.51 28.76 25.44
N ARG A 181 -6.48 29.05 24.64
CA ARG A 181 -6.59 28.99 23.18
C ARG A 181 -6.66 27.54 22.67
N PRO A 182 -7.31 27.33 21.51
CA PRO A 182 -7.54 26.00 20.97
C PRO A 182 -6.23 25.26 20.69
N ILE A 183 -6.25 23.98 21.07
CA ILE A 183 -5.23 22.98 20.74
C ILE A 183 -5.39 22.64 19.26
N LEU A 184 -4.30 22.56 18.50
CA LEU A 184 -4.37 22.00 17.15
C LEU A 184 -4.67 20.50 17.29
N GLN A 185 -5.88 20.06 16.96
CA GLN A 185 -6.27 18.66 16.92
C GLN A 185 -6.17 18.15 15.50
N THR A 186 -5.41 17.08 15.31
CA THR A 186 -5.27 16.39 14.03
C THR A 186 -5.63 14.93 14.19
N VAL A 187 -6.39 14.37 13.24
CA VAL A 187 -6.68 12.93 13.20
C VAL A 187 -5.61 12.27 12.35
N GLU A 188 -4.93 11.29 12.92
CA GLU A 188 -3.84 10.56 12.25
C GLU A 188 -4.37 9.33 11.52
N THR A 189 -5.29 8.58 12.14
CA THR A 189 -5.85 7.36 11.57
C THR A 189 -7.13 6.94 12.28
N VAL A 190 -7.87 6.03 11.66
CA VAL A 190 -9.05 5.38 12.24
C VAL A 190 -8.94 3.87 11.98
N THR A 191 -9.00 3.07 13.04
CA THR A 191 -8.85 1.62 12.93
C THR A 191 -10.10 0.95 12.37
N SER A 192 -10.00 -0.34 12.00
CA SER A 192 -11.14 -1.14 11.54
C SER A 192 -12.23 -1.33 12.60
N ASP A 193 -11.88 -1.21 13.88
CA ASP A 193 -12.81 -1.22 15.01
C ASP A 193 -13.25 0.20 15.42
N ASN A 194 -13.05 1.19 14.54
CA ASN A 194 -13.46 2.58 14.70
C ASN A 194 -12.73 3.38 15.78
N LEU A 195 -11.62 2.88 16.32
CA LEU A 195 -10.80 3.67 17.25
C LEU A 195 -10.16 4.83 16.46
N VAL A 196 -10.46 6.06 16.85
CA VAL A 196 -9.90 7.26 16.21
C VAL A 196 -8.64 7.68 16.93
N ILE A 197 -7.51 7.74 16.23
CA ILE A 197 -6.23 8.18 16.78
C ILE A 197 -5.92 9.57 16.26
N GLY A 198 -5.49 10.45 17.15
CA GLY A 198 -5.11 11.79 16.79
C GLY A 198 -4.01 12.37 17.67
N THR A 199 -3.58 13.56 17.28
CA THR A 199 -2.57 14.36 17.97
C THR A 199 -3.15 15.72 18.34
N SER A 200 -2.56 16.33 19.36
CA SER A 200 -2.95 17.60 19.98
C SER A 200 -1.71 18.47 20.16
N LEU A 201 -1.54 19.56 19.41
CA LEU A 201 -0.45 20.52 19.68
C LEU A 201 -0.79 21.47 20.82
N ARG A 202 0.16 21.60 21.75
CA ARG A 202 0.01 22.44 22.94
C ARG A 202 0.68 23.80 22.71
N ASN A 203 -0.11 24.87 22.76
CA ASN A 203 0.41 26.25 22.78
C ASN A 203 0.21 26.82 24.20
N SER A 204 1.26 27.44 24.78
CA SER A 204 1.19 27.96 26.16
C SER A 204 1.46 29.46 26.31
N SER A 205 1.62 30.20 25.22
CA SER A 205 1.79 31.64 25.34
C SER A 205 1.02 32.42 24.30
N PRO A 206 0.66 33.68 24.63
CA PRO A 206 0.17 34.59 23.62
C PRO A 206 1.14 34.89 22.48
N SER A 207 2.42 34.56 22.64
CA SER A 207 3.43 34.67 21.61
C SER A 207 3.51 33.46 20.68
N GLY A 208 2.68 32.41 20.87
CA GLY A 208 2.64 31.24 19.99
C GLY A 208 3.81 30.27 20.18
N SER A 209 4.39 30.21 21.38
CA SER A 209 5.46 29.25 21.67
C SER A 209 4.88 27.84 21.81
N TYR A 210 5.48 26.88 21.10
CA TYR A 210 5.14 25.45 21.11
C TYR A 210 5.55 24.81 22.43
N HIS A 211 4.64 24.06 23.07
CA HIS A 211 4.86 23.37 24.36
C HIS A 211 4.68 21.85 24.31
N GLY A 212 4.77 21.30 23.10
CA GLY A 212 4.74 19.87 22.86
C GLY A 212 3.44 19.38 22.21
N GLU A 213 3.25 18.08 22.30
CA GLU A 213 2.30 17.30 21.51
C GLU A 213 1.76 16.18 22.39
N ALA A 214 0.45 15.94 22.31
CA ALA A 214 -0.20 14.83 22.98
C ALA A 214 -0.90 13.92 21.97
N VAL A 215 -0.68 12.62 22.07
CA VAL A 215 -1.42 11.61 21.32
C VAL A 215 -2.67 11.23 22.12
N TRP A 216 -3.77 10.97 21.44
CA TRP A 216 -5.02 10.54 22.03
C TRP A 216 -5.72 9.48 21.17
N ALA A 217 -6.53 8.65 21.81
CA ALA A 217 -7.46 7.72 21.17
C ALA A 217 -8.89 8.07 21.59
N TYR A 218 -9.80 8.17 20.64
CA TYR A 218 -11.23 8.33 20.88
C TYR A 218 -11.97 7.05 20.49
N ASP A 219 -12.67 6.48 21.46
CA ASP A 219 -13.57 5.33 21.27
C ASP A 219 -15.00 5.87 21.05
N PRO A 220 -15.57 5.75 19.83
CA PRO A 220 -16.91 6.23 19.53
C PRO A 220 -18.02 5.46 20.23
N ASP A 221 -17.79 4.19 20.58
CA ASP A 221 -18.78 3.34 21.25
C ASP A 221 -18.87 3.71 22.74
N ALA A 222 -17.71 4.01 23.36
CA ALA A 222 -17.65 4.48 24.74
C ALA A 222 -17.89 5.99 24.90
N ASP A 223 -17.75 6.76 23.81
CA ASP A 223 -17.73 8.23 23.79
C ASP A 223 -16.66 8.80 24.74
N VAL A 224 -15.47 8.19 24.74
CA VAL A 224 -14.36 8.55 25.63
C VAL A 224 -13.10 8.84 24.82
N THR A 225 -12.47 9.99 25.07
CA THR A 225 -11.08 10.24 24.65
C THR A 225 -10.12 9.85 25.76
N THR A 226 -9.17 8.98 25.43
CA THR A 226 -8.04 8.59 26.29
C THR A 226 -6.76 9.23 25.78
N ARG A 227 -5.99 9.86 26.67
CA ARG A 227 -4.65 10.37 26.35
C ARG A 227 -3.63 9.24 26.39
N LEU A 228 -2.75 9.18 25.40
CA LEU A 228 -1.77 8.09 25.22
C LEU A 228 -0.33 8.57 25.47
N GLY A 229 0.53 7.66 25.95
CA GLY A 229 1.94 7.94 26.24
C GLY A 229 2.20 8.39 27.67
N PHE A 230 3.36 9.00 27.92
CA PHE A 230 3.82 9.35 29.26
C PHE A 230 3.90 10.87 29.48
N PHE A 231 3.42 11.31 30.64
CA PHE A 231 3.30 12.73 31.00
C PHE A 231 3.67 13.05 32.45
N SER A 232 4.28 12.09 33.16
CA SER A 232 4.82 12.32 34.50
C SER A 232 5.98 13.31 34.45
N ASP A 233 6.43 13.81 35.60
CA ASP A 233 7.47 14.85 35.68
C ASP A 233 8.79 14.45 34.99
N SER A 234 9.09 13.15 34.88
CA SER A 234 10.24 12.64 34.13
C SER A 234 10.12 12.87 32.61
N TYR A 235 8.90 12.99 32.09
CA TYR A 235 8.55 13.22 30.68
C TYR A 235 8.21 14.69 30.39
N VAL A 236 8.84 15.59 31.14
CA VAL A 236 8.71 17.05 30.95
C VAL A 236 10.09 17.60 30.63
N ARG A 237 10.25 18.19 29.45
CA ARG A 237 11.50 18.86 29.05
C ARG A 237 11.82 20.02 30.00
N LYS A 238 13.09 20.47 30.00
CA LYS A 238 13.57 21.61 30.81
C LYS A 238 12.78 22.92 30.57
N ASN A 239 12.23 23.10 29.37
CA ASN A 239 11.39 24.24 29.01
C ASN A 239 9.90 24.05 29.37
N GLY A 240 9.53 22.94 30.01
CA GLY A 240 8.17 22.60 30.41
C GLY A 240 7.37 21.80 29.37
N ASP A 241 7.94 21.56 28.19
CA ASP A 241 7.22 20.89 27.11
C ASP A 241 7.02 19.40 27.40
N LYS A 242 5.86 18.87 27.02
CA LYS A 242 5.58 17.42 27.03
C LYS A 242 5.30 16.97 25.61
N LEU A 243 6.17 16.12 25.07
CA LEU A 243 6.09 15.65 23.70
C LEU A 243 5.82 14.15 23.68
N THR A 244 4.71 13.75 23.09
CA THR A 244 4.48 12.37 22.65
C THR A 244 4.08 12.37 21.18
N ARG A 245 4.50 11.34 20.45
CA ARG A 245 4.31 11.19 19.00
C ARG A 245 3.69 9.84 18.72
N PHE A 246 2.82 9.81 17.72
CA PHE A 246 2.23 8.59 17.17
C PHE A 246 3.18 8.00 16.12
N ASP A 247 3.50 6.70 16.23
CA ASP A 247 4.36 6.01 15.25
C ASP A 247 3.58 4.93 14.46
N GLY A 248 2.48 4.38 15.00
CA GLY A 248 1.67 3.40 14.26
C GLY A 248 0.55 2.74 15.04
N VAL A 249 -0.29 1.98 14.33
CA VAL A 249 -1.39 1.17 14.89
C VAL A 249 -1.51 -0.14 14.10
N ASN A 250 -1.88 -1.25 14.75
CA ASN A 250 -2.12 -2.53 14.07
C ASN A 250 -3.61 -2.89 13.98
N ARG A 251 -3.94 -4.02 13.34
CA ARG A 251 -5.32 -4.50 13.19
C ARG A 251 -6.03 -4.88 14.51
N ASN A 252 -5.29 -5.04 15.61
CA ASN A 252 -5.84 -5.28 16.94
C ASN A 252 -5.99 -4.00 17.77
N ASN A 253 -5.87 -2.82 17.12
CA ASN A 253 -5.95 -1.49 17.72
C ASN A 253 -4.88 -1.18 18.77
N LEU A 254 -3.76 -1.91 18.79
CA LEU A 254 -2.63 -1.51 19.61
C LEU A 254 -1.96 -0.31 18.96
N VAL A 255 -1.78 0.75 19.74
CA VAL A 255 -1.19 2.01 19.29
C VAL A 255 0.21 2.10 19.84
N VAL A 256 1.17 2.43 18.99
CA VAL A 256 2.57 2.65 19.38
C VAL A 256 2.98 4.07 19.12
N GLY A 257 3.90 4.53 19.94
CA GLY A 257 4.46 5.87 19.83
C GLY A 257 5.65 6.07 20.72
N ARG A 258 6.05 7.32 20.86
CA ARG A 258 7.21 7.73 21.67
C ARG A 258 6.87 8.92 22.53
N SER A 259 7.36 8.93 23.76
CA SER A 259 7.25 10.06 24.68
C SER A 259 8.64 10.55 25.04
N GLN A 260 8.86 11.84 24.94
CA GLN A 260 10.17 12.40 25.20
C GLN A 260 10.37 12.71 26.67
N PHE A 261 11.53 12.36 27.20
CA PHE A 261 11.91 12.61 28.58
C PHE A 261 13.17 13.45 28.71
N LEU A 262 13.37 13.99 29.91
CA LEU A 262 14.47 14.89 30.18
C LEU A 262 15.77 14.13 30.43
N ALA A 263 16.78 14.42 29.61
CA ALA A 263 18.17 14.12 29.95
C ALA A 263 19.03 15.40 29.98
N PRO A 264 20.24 15.34 30.56
CA PRO A 264 21.10 16.52 30.73
C PRO A 264 21.46 17.24 29.42
N PHE A 265 21.53 16.52 28.29
CA PHE A 265 22.11 16.98 27.01
C PHE A 265 21.17 16.97 25.79
N GLY A 266 19.89 16.64 25.96
CA GLY A 266 18.92 16.50 24.87
C GLY A 266 17.64 15.84 25.39
N GLY A 267 16.54 15.89 24.64
CA GLY A 267 15.37 15.08 24.97
C GLY A 267 15.50 13.74 24.27
N PHE A 268 15.44 12.65 25.02
CA PHE A 268 15.44 11.27 24.51
C PHE A 268 14.01 10.77 24.43
N ASP A 269 13.70 9.93 23.46
CA ASP A 269 12.40 9.31 23.30
C ASP A 269 12.36 7.96 24.03
N SER A 270 11.28 7.69 24.77
CA SER A 270 10.95 6.35 25.29
C SER A 270 9.76 5.83 24.51
N ALA A 271 9.90 4.63 23.95
CA ALA A 271 8.82 4.00 23.20
C ALA A 271 7.73 3.52 24.15
N TRP A 272 6.48 3.54 23.68
CA TRP A 272 5.34 3.05 24.42
C TRP A 272 4.34 2.33 23.50
N ILE A 273 3.59 1.41 24.09
CA ILE A 273 2.43 0.75 23.49
C ILE A 273 1.19 1.05 24.33
N TYR A 274 0.06 1.33 23.70
CA TYR A 274 -1.24 1.49 24.32
C TYR A 274 -2.16 0.35 23.91
N ASP A 275 -2.76 -0.30 24.89
CA ASP A 275 -3.77 -1.35 24.68
C ASP A 275 -5.16 -0.82 25.07
N PRO A 276 -6.06 -0.57 24.11
CA PRO A 276 -7.40 -0.04 24.40
C PRO A 276 -8.23 -0.98 25.29
N ARG A 277 -7.93 -2.28 25.32
CA ARG A 277 -8.64 -3.25 26.17
C ARG A 277 -8.32 -3.07 27.65
N THR A 278 -7.13 -2.56 27.96
CA THR A 278 -6.70 -2.26 29.35
C THR A 278 -6.77 -0.78 29.68
N GLY A 279 -6.80 0.08 28.65
CA GLY A 279 -6.74 1.53 28.79
C GLY A 279 -5.37 2.04 29.28
N ALA A 280 -4.32 1.22 29.20
CA ALA A 280 -2.99 1.54 29.73
C ALA A 280 -1.95 1.75 28.63
N SER A 281 -1.04 2.70 28.84
CA SER A 281 0.22 2.81 28.10
C SER A 281 1.35 2.13 28.87
N THR A 282 2.10 1.27 28.21
CA THR A 282 3.23 0.50 28.75
C THR A 282 4.51 0.91 28.06
N ALA A 283 5.60 1.10 28.83
CA ALA A 283 6.89 1.45 28.27
C ALA A 283 7.50 0.21 27.61
N ILE A 284 8.09 0.39 26.43
CA ILE A 284 8.73 -0.66 25.64
C ILE A 284 10.09 -0.15 25.17
N GLY A 285 10.88 -1.01 24.52
CA GLY A 285 12.25 -0.66 24.15
C GLY A 285 13.21 -0.66 25.33
N LEU A 286 14.33 0.07 25.19
CA LEU A 286 15.41 0.10 26.19
C LEU A 286 15.54 1.47 26.86
N GLY A 287 14.80 2.48 26.40
CA GLY A 287 14.75 3.81 27.00
C GLY A 287 14.02 3.78 28.34
N ASP A 288 14.76 3.99 29.42
CA ASP A 288 14.22 4.25 30.75
C ASP A 288 14.68 5.65 31.21
N PRO A 289 13.76 6.56 31.58
CA PRO A 289 14.11 7.90 32.06
C PRO A 289 14.96 7.92 33.33
N VAL A 290 15.08 6.80 34.05
CA VAL A 290 15.86 6.67 35.28
C VAL A 290 17.16 5.86 35.07
N ALA A 291 17.31 5.18 33.92
CA ALA A 291 18.48 4.34 33.66
C ALA A 291 19.67 5.12 33.06
N ASN A 292 20.88 4.59 33.31
CA ASN A 292 22.14 5.02 32.69
C ASN A 292 22.82 3.77 32.09
N PRO A 293 23.08 3.70 30.77
CA PRO A 293 22.91 4.77 29.77
C PRO A 293 21.45 5.08 29.43
N THR A 294 21.23 6.30 28.95
CA THR A 294 19.93 6.75 28.45
C THR A 294 19.83 6.45 26.97
N TYR A 295 18.89 5.60 26.57
CA TYR A 295 18.62 5.30 25.17
C TYR A 295 17.54 6.21 24.58
N ASP A 296 17.71 6.57 23.31
CA ASP A 296 16.70 7.17 22.44
C ASP A 296 16.03 6.04 21.65
N ASP A 297 14.77 5.73 21.99
CA ASP A 297 14.01 4.67 21.36
C ASP A 297 13.33 5.15 20.08
N GLN A 298 13.32 4.27 19.08
CA GLN A 298 12.59 4.41 17.83
C GLN A 298 11.72 3.17 17.61
N VAL A 299 10.43 3.37 17.39
CA VAL A 299 9.54 2.31 16.88
C VAL A 299 9.73 2.21 15.37
N ILE A 300 10.04 1.01 14.88
CA ILE A 300 10.20 0.73 13.44
C ILE A 300 8.89 0.18 12.88
N ALA A 301 8.24 -0.74 13.62
CA ALA A 301 7.01 -1.37 13.18
C ALA A 301 6.20 -1.92 14.35
N ILE A 302 4.88 -2.05 14.14
CA ILE A 302 4.00 -2.91 14.93
C ILE A 302 3.38 -3.94 14.00
N THR A 303 3.43 -5.22 14.38
CA THR A 303 2.89 -6.33 13.58
C THR A 303 1.44 -6.63 13.96
N ASP A 304 0.72 -7.33 13.08
CA ASP A 304 -0.64 -7.82 13.38
C ASP A 304 -0.65 -8.91 14.47
N HIS A 305 0.51 -9.48 14.82
CA HIS A 305 0.68 -10.41 15.94
C HIS A 305 0.97 -9.70 17.27
N ASN A 306 0.73 -8.38 17.36
CA ASN A 306 0.93 -7.57 18.57
C ASN A 306 2.38 -7.52 19.05
N GLN A 307 3.32 -7.55 18.11
CA GLN A 307 4.74 -7.40 18.40
C GLN A 307 5.20 -6.03 17.92
N VAL A 308 6.11 -5.40 18.67
CA VAL A 308 6.72 -4.13 18.30
C VAL A 308 8.20 -4.35 18.03
N ILE A 309 8.66 -3.87 16.89
CA ILE A 309 10.05 -3.93 16.47
C ILE A 309 10.58 -2.50 16.54
N GLY A 310 11.75 -2.33 17.15
CA GLY A 310 12.34 -1.01 17.28
C GLY A 310 13.85 -1.05 17.48
N GLN A 311 14.40 0.15 17.65
CA GLN A 311 15.82 0.38 17.82
C GLN A 311 16.03 1.41 18.93
N SER A 312 17.07 1.24 19.72
CA SER A 312 17.46 2.14 20.79
C SER A 312 18.88 2.62 20.50
N SER A 313 19.13 3.93 20.61
CA SER A 313 20.47 4.49 20.40
C SER A 313 20.98 5.22 21.63
N SER A 314 22.25 5.02 21.98
CA SER A 314 22.93 5.74 23.06
C SER A 314 24.38 5.97 22.65
N ASP A 315 24.76 7.23 22.46
CA ASP A 315 26.07 7.64 21.94
C ASP A 315 26.40 6.89 20.64
N ASP A 316 27.30 5.90 20.72
CA ASP A 316 27.76 5.08 19.60
C ASP A 316 27.13 3.68 19.57
N THR A 317 26.29 3.37 20.55
CA THR A 317 25.58 2.10 20.66
C THR A 317 24.24 2.18 19.94
N ILE A 318 23.97 1.20 19.09
CA ILE A 318 22.69 0.95 18.46
C ILE A 318 22.25 -0.46 18.85
N ALA A 319 21.17 -0.57 19.61
CA ALA A 319 20.59 -1.83 20.03
C ALA A 319 19.21 -2.00 19.38
N SER A 320 19.07 -3.03 18.56
CA SER A 320 17.77 -3.44 18.04
C SER A 320 16.99 -4.19 19.13
N TRP A 321 15.66 -4.09 19.14
CA TRP A 321 14.82 -4.78 20.11
C TRP A 321 13.48 -5.22 19.52
N PHE A 322 12.91 -6.23 20.16
CA PHE A 322 11.61 -6.82 19.89
C PHE A 322 10.80 -6.83 21.18
N TYR A 323 9.56 -6.36 21.14
CA TYR A 323 8.63 -6.42 22.26
C TYR A 323 7.44 -7.28 21.90
N ASP A 324 7.14 -8.29 22.72
CA ASP A 324 5.95 -9.12 22.60
C ASP A 324 4.91 -8.70 23.62
N HIS A 325 3.80 -8.13 23.14
CA HIS A 325 2.70 -7.66 24.01
C HIS A 325 2.01 -8.80 24.76
N ALA A 326 1.98 -10.02 24.20
CA ALA A 326 1.34 -11.15 24.85
C ALA A 326 2.08 -11.57 26.14
N THR A 327 3.41 -11.44 26.14
CA THR A 327 4.26 -11.77 27.29
C THR A 327 4.74 -10.55 28.07
N GLY A 328 4.57 -9.34 27.52
CA GLY A 328 5.06 -8.10 28.11
C GLY A 328 6.59 -8.01 28.18
N THR A 329 7.30 -8.71 27.29
CA THR A 329 8.77 -8.86 27.34
C THR A 329 9.45 -8.12 26.20
N THR A 330 10.47 -7.32 26.51
CA THR A 330 11.42 -6.77 25.54
C THR A 330 12.65 -7.66 25.43
N THR A 331 13.02 -8.05 24.21
CA THR A 331 14.23 -8.82 23.89
C THR A 331 15.14 -7.98 22.99
N THR A 332 16.41 -7.86 23.37
CA THR A 332 17.43 -7.23 22.50
C THR A 332 17.79 -8.18 21.36
N LEU A 333 17.89 -7.64 20.15
CA LEU A 333 18.18 -8.36 18.92
C LEU A 333 19.62 -8.13 18.46
N GLY A 334 20.18 -9.12 17.77
CA GLY A 334 21.54 -9.07 17.21
C GLY A 334 22.58 -9.73 18.09
N PHE A 335 23.85 -9.35 17.90
CA PHE A 335 25.00 -9.94 18.60
C PHE A 335 25.66 -8.94 19.55
N PHE A 336 26.05 -9.45 20.73
CA PHE A 336 26.67 -8.70 21.83
C PHE A 336 27.88 -9.43 22.42
N ASP A 337 28.47 -10.35 21.65
CA ASP A 337 29.69 -11.03 22.05
C ASP A 337 30.92 -10.12 21.90
N ALA A 338 32.10 -10.64 22.24
CA ALA A 338 33.34 -9.88 22.16
C ALA A 338 33.72 -9.46 20.73
N GLU A 339 33.18 -10.13 19.71
CA GLU A 339 33.44 -9.80 18.31
C GLU A 339 32.55 -8.66 17.80
N HIS A 340 31.37 -8.49 18.39
CA HIS A 340 30.38 -7.46 18.06
C HIS A 340 30.30 -6.33 19.10
N THR A 341 31.27 -6.28 20.02
CA THR A 341 31.45 -5.20 20.99
C THR A 341 32.77 -4.48 20.71
N PHE A 342 32.70 -3.17 20.47
CA PHE A 342 33.87 -2.33 20.21
C PHE A 342 34.73 -2.13 21.46
N GLY A 343 35.97 -1.64 21.29
CA GLY A 343 36.90 -1.44 22.41
C GLY A 343 36.42 -0.43 23.47
N ASP A 344 35.47 0.43 23.11
CA ASP A 344 34.78 1.37 24.02
C ASP A 344 33.53 0.77 24.71
N GLY A 345 33.18 -0.48 24.42
CA GLY A 345 32.00 -1.17 24.93
C GLY A 345 30.72 -0.95 24.13
N SER A 346 30.75 -0.12 23.07
CA SER A 346 29.59 0.08 22.20
C SER A 346 29.33 -1.13 21.30
N SER A 347 28.10 -1.28 20.83
CA SER A 347 27.69 -2.29 19.84
C SER A 347 26.75 -1.67 18.82
N GLN A 348 26.75 -2.15 17.58
CA GLN A 348 25.87 -1.64 16.52
C GLN A 348 25.09 -2.77 15.87
N ASN A 349 23.80 -2.85 16.19
CA ASN A 349 22.85 -3.82 15.68
C ASN A 349 21.70 -3.07 15.00
N SER A 350 21.57 -3.27 13.69
CA SER A 350 20.56 -2.59 12.86
C SER A 350 19.58 -3.58 12.26
N ILE A 351 18.30 -3.24 12.25
CA ILE A 351 17.24 -4.01 11.57
C ILE A 351 17.23 -3.62 10.09
N VAL A 352 17.11 -4.62 9.21
CA VAL A 352 17.00 -4.42 7.76
C VAL A 352 15.62 -4.79 7.23
N ALA A 353 15.07 -5.90 7.69
CA ALA A 353 13.77 -6.38 7.24
C ALA A 353 13.00 -7.07 8.38
N TYR A 354 11.69 -7.11 8.26
CA TYR A 354 10.82 -7.83 9.18
C TYR A 354 9.60 -8.39 8.44
N ALA A 355 9.01 -9.45 9.01
CA ALA A 355 7.75 -10.02 8.57
C ALA A 355 6.62 -9.71 9.58
N ASP A 356 5.37 -9.75 9.13
CA ASP A 356 4.20 -9.55 10.00
C ASP A 356 4.03 -10.66 11.05
N THR A 357 4.67 -11.81 10.88
CA THR A 357 4.78 -12.90 11.86
C THR A 357 5.83 -12.65 12.96
N GLY A 358 6.58 -11.55 12.87
CA GLY A 358 7.55 -11.13 13.88
C GLY A 358 8.99 -11.60 13.64
N PHE A 359 9.27 -12.33 12.55
CA PHE A 359 10.64 -12.59 12.14
C PHE A 359 11.34 -11.28 11.79
N VAL A 360 12.59 -11.14 12.23
CA VAL A 360 13.39 -9.93 12.01
C VAL A 360 14.73 -10.33 11.44
N ALA A 361 15.15 -9.66 10.37
CA ALA A 361 16.48 -9.77 9.82
C ALA A 361 17.24 -8.46 10.02
N GLY A 362 18.51 -8.55 10.36
CA GLY A 362 19.36 -7.39 10.56
C GLY A 362 20.82 -7.72 10.37
N HIS A 363 21.69 -6.80 10.80
CA HIS A 363 23.12 -7.03 10.85
C HIS A 363 23.74 -6.43 12.12
N ALA A 364 24.86 -7.02 12.54
CA ALA A 364 25.69 -6.55 13.64
C ALA A 364 27.06 -6.12 13.08
N GLU A 365 27.54 -4.93 13.43
CA GLU A 365 28.92 -4.54 13.12
C GLU A 365 29.91 -5.31 14.00
N ARG A 366 31.09 -5.59 13.44
CA ARG A 366 32.16 -6.32 14.12
C ARG A 366 33.35 -5.44 14.44
N SER A 367 33.92 -5.65 15.62
CA SER A 367 35.16 -5.04 16.10
C SER A 367 36.38 -5.84 15.63
N VAL A 368 36.73 -5.75 14.33
CA VAL A 368 37.98 -6.34 13.83
C VAL A 368 39.12 -5.31 13.99
N GLY A 369 39.92 -5.47 15.04
CA GLY A 369 41.12 -4.67 15.28
C GLY A 369 40.87 -3.25 15.81
N ASP A 370 39.82 -3.07 16.61
CA ASP A 370 39.48 -1.82 17.31
C ASP A 370 39.24 -0.60 16.38
N THR A 371 38.91 -0.86 15.12
CA THR A 371 38.50 0.17 14.17
C THR A 371 37.07 -0.10 13.73
N ARG A 372 36.19 0.89 13.91
CA ARG A 372 34.84 0.89 13.32
C ARG A 372 34.96 0.98 11.80
N ARG A 373 35.12 -0.16 11.15
CA ARG A 373 35.11 -0.25 9.70
C ARG A 373 33.74 -0.78 9.31
N SER A 374 33.01 0.03 8.56
CA SER A 374 31.71 -0.27 7.93
C SER A 374 31.72 -1.48 6.98
N PHE A 375 32.81 -2.25 6.94
CA PHE A 375 33.02 -3.39 6.07
C PHE A 375 33.00 -4.73 6.80
N ASN A 376 32.80 -4.76 8.12
CA ASN A 376 32.69 -6.00 8.88
C ASN A 376 31.31 -6.13 9.52
N VAL A 377 30.42 -6.86 8.86
CA VAL A 377 29.04 -7.04 9.31
C VAL A 377 28.63 -8.52 9.27
N THR A 378 27.93 -8.96 10.31
CA THR A 378 27.34 -10.29 10.43
C THR A 378 25.82 -10.15 10.33
N PRO A 379 25.17 -10.64 9.26
CA PRO A 379 23.74 -10.65 9.23
C PRO A 379 23.19 -11.68 10.21
N TRP A 380 22.03 -11.38 10.76
CA TRP A 380 21.36 -12.22 11.74
C TRP A 380 19.87 -12.27 11.47
N ILE A 381 19.25 -13.37 11.90
CA ILE A 381 17.80 -13.60 11.86
C ILE A 381 17.33 -13.90 13.28
N TYR A 382 16.30 -13.17 13.73
CA TYR A 382 15.61 -13.42 14.98
C TYR A 382 14.34 -14.23 14.73
N ASN A 383 14.20 -15.34 15.46
CA ASN A 383 13.01 -16.18 15.43
C ASN A 383 12.13 -15.89 16.65
N PRO A 384 10.95 -15.26 16.48
CA PRO A 384 10.09 -14.89 17.61
C PRO A 384 9.49 -16.12 18.31
N ASN A 385 9.45 -17.28 17.65
CA ASN A 385 8.90 -18.51 18.24
C ASN A 385 9.86 -19.17 19.23
N THR A 386 11.18 -19.00 19.03
CA THR A 386 12.21 -19.56 19.92
C THR A 386 12.86 -18.50 20.81
N GLY A 387 12.74 -17.22 20.45
CA GLY A 387 13.44 -16.11 21.11
C GLY A 387 14.94 -16.07 20.79
N GLU A 388 15.40 -16.81 19.78
CA GLU A 388 16.82 -16.91 19.42
C GLU A 388 17.19 -15.98 18.26
N THR A 389 18.39 -15.40 18.34
CA THR A 389 19.04 -14.73 17.20
C THR A 389 20.13 -15.64 16.65
N GLN A 390 20.09 -15.93 15.35
CA GLN A 390 21.02 -16.82 14.67
C GLN A 390 21.77 -16.07 13.56
N ALA A 391 23.04 -16.41 13.35
CA ALA A 391 23.84 -15.81 12.29
C ALA A 391 23.42 -16.39 10.94
N ALA A 392 23.30 -15.53 9.93
CA ALA A 392 23.03 -15.91 8.54
C ALA A 392 24.18 -15.43 7.65
N GLY A 393 24.19 -15.86 6.38
CA GLY A 393 25.22 -15.45 5.42
C GLY A 393 26.36 -16.45 5.26
N LEU A 394 27.23 -16.18 4.29
CA LEU A 394 28.37 -17.04 3.93
C LEU A 394 29.63 -16.51 4.61
N PHE A 395 30.24 -17.30 5.51
CA PHE A 395 31.46 -16.90 6.24
C PHE A 395 32.67 -17.82 6.01
N ALA A 396 32.44 -19.03 5.49
CA ALA A 396 33.51 -20.02 5.33
C ALA A 396 34.41 -19.72 4.10
N GLY A 397 35.66 -20.19 4.14
CA GLY A 397 36.56 -20.11 2.99
C GLY A 397 36.87 -18.66 2.56
N GLY A 398 36.70 -18.35 1.28
CA GLY A 398 37.05 -17.04 0.71
C GLY A 398 36.14 -15.87 1.12
N TYR A 399 35.09 -16.10 1.91
CA TYR A 399 34.21 -15.04 2.44
C TYR A 399 34.79 -14.32 3.67
N THR A 400 35.87 -14.84 4.24
CA THR A 400 36.61 -14.20 5.32
C THR A 400 38.00 -13.81 4.84
N THR A 401 38.36 -12.54 4.98
CA THR A 401 39.70 -12.02 4.66
C THR A 401 40.75 -12.62 5.61
N PRO A 402 42.05 -12.62 5.24
CA PRO A 402 43.12 -13.10 6.13
C PRO A 402 43.18 -12.37 7.49
N GLY A 403 42.63 -11.16 7.58
CA GLY A 403 42.53 -10.38 8.82
C GLY A 403 41.28 -10.69 9.66
N GLY A 404 40.48 -11.68 9.28
CA GLY A 404 39.24 -12.07 9.97
C GLY A 404 38.01 -11.24 9.59
N GLY A 405 38.16 -10.19 8.77
CA GLY A 405 37.04 -9.38 8.29
C GLY A 405 36.18 -10.14 7.27
N HIS A 406 34.87 -10.02 7.37
CA HIS A 406 33.89 -10.55 6.42
C HIS A 406 32.75 -9.55 6.26
N TRP A 407 32.10 -9.55 5.10
CA TRP A 407 30.96 -8.68 4.83
C TRP A 407 29.81 -9.52 4.30
N ALA A 408 28.69 -9.49 5.01
CA ALA A 408 27.43 -10.04 4.57
C ALA A 408 26.27 -9.18 5.09
N GLU A 409 25.19 -9.12 4.32
CA GLU A 409 24.03 -8.30 4.60
C GLU A 409 22.75 -9.09 4.28
N ALA A 410 21.80 -9.11 5.22
CA ALA A 410 20.46 -9.62 4.97
C ALA A 410 19.65 -8.53 4.26
N LEU A 411 18.80 -8.90 3.30
CA LEU A 411 18.02 -7.96 2.51
C LEU A 411 16.52 -8.10 2.75
N ARG A 412 16.03 -9.33 2.89
CA ARG A 412 14.60 -9.62 3.12
C ARG A 412 14.43 -10.83 4.03
N VAL A 413 13.29 -10.88 4.71
CA VAL A 413 12.79 -12.05 5.46
C VAL A 413 11.31 -12.22 5.13
N ASN A 414 10.85 -13.46 4.99
CA ASN A 414 9.44 -13.77 4.70
C ASN A 414 8.68 -14.22 5.95
N ARG A 415 7.39 -14.54 5.83
CA ARG A 415 6.55 -14.95 6.96
C ARG A 415 6.98 -16.25 7.62
N GLN A 416 7.68 -17.10 6.87
CA GLN A 416 8.21 -18.37 7.37
C GLN A 416 9.53 -18.20 8.13
N GLY A 417 10.17 -17.01 8.09
CA GLY A 417 11.46 -16.77 8.71
C GLY A 417 12.67 -17.10 7.83
N GLN A 418 12.43 -17.49 6.58
CA GLN A 418 13.50 -17.63 5.60
C GLN A 418 13.97 -16.25 5.19
N ALA A 419 15.25 -16.14 4.85
CA ALA A 419 15.85 -14.86 4.50
C ALA A 419 16.77 -14.96 3.30
N ILE A 420 16.94 -13.84 2.62
CA ILE A 420 17.91 -13.70 1.53
C ILE A 420 18.86 -12.55 1.79
N GLY A 421 20.04 -12.62 1.22
CA GLY A 421 21.01 -11.55 1.31
C GLY A 421 22.22 -11.73 0.41
N ILE A 422 23.26 -10.94 0.68
CA ILE A 422 24.50 -10.94 -0.09
C ILE A 422 25.70 -11.18 0.85
N SER A 423 26.72 -11.89 0.37
CA SER A 423 28.03 -12.01 1.01
C SER A 423 29.14 -11.70 0.01
N ARG A 424 30.22 -11.03 0.46
CA ARG A 424 31.37 -10.70 -0.39
C ARG A 424 32.42 -11.80 -0.36
N LEU A 425 32.74 -12.36 -1.51
CA LEU A 425 33.88 -13.23 -1.70
C LEU A 425 35.14 -12.37 -1.93
N PHE A 426 36.21 -12.63 -1.19
CA PHE A 426 37.47 -11.91 -1.28
C PHE A 426 38.54 -12.73 -2.02
N ALA A 427 39.44 -12.05 -2.71
CA ALA A 427 40.63 -12.70 -3.26
C ALA A 427 41.61 -13.10 -2.15
N ASN A 428 42.22 -14.29 -2.25
CA ASN A 428 43.06 -14.94 -1.23
C ASN A 428 44.22 -14.09 -0.64
N SER A 429 44.59 -12.96 -1.23
CA SER A 429 45.74 -12.15 -0.84
C SER A 429 45.42 -10.71 -0.46
N ALA A 430 44.15 -10.26 -0.53
CA ALA A 430 43.81 -8.85 -0.30
C ALA A 430 42.36 -8.69 0.20
N SER A 431 42.07 -7.54 0.83
CA SER A 431 40.71 -7.03 1.07
C SER A 431 40.01 -6.59 -0.24
N THR A 432 40.39 -7.17 -1.38
CA THR A 432 39.81 -6.90 -2.69
C THR A 432 38.63 -7.82 -2.89
N VAL A 433 37.45 -7.24 -3.10
CA VAL A 433 36.22 -7.98 -3.41
C VAL A 433 36.39 -8.63 -4.78
N GLN A 434 36.23 -9.95 -4.82
CA GLN A 434 36.23 -10.72 -6.06
C GLN A 434 34.82 -10.75 -6.68
N ARG A 435 33.79 -10.99 -5.86
CA ARG A 435 32.38 -10.97 -6.26
C ARG A 435 31.44 -10.85 -5.06
N ASP A 436 30.20 -10.45 -5.33
CA ASP A 436 29.07 -10.56 -4.42
C ASP A 436 28.29 -11.85 -4.72
N SER A 437 28.02 -12.64 -3.69
CA SER A 437 27.26 -13.89 -3.79
C SER A 437 25.92 -13.75 -3.08
N ALA A 438 24.83 -14.06 -3.77
CA ALA A 438 23.51 -14.18 -3.16
C ALA A 438 23.47 -15.42 -2.25
N TRP A 439 22.72 -15.34 -1.15
CA TRP A 439 22.47 -16.47 -0.26
C TRP A 439 21.02 -16.55 0.17
N PHE A 440 20.61 -17.76 0.55
CA PHE A 440 19.32 -18.10 1.17
C PHE A 440 19.60 -18.72 2.53
N TYR A 441 18.91 -18.23 3.56
CA TYR A 441 18.93 -18.78 4.90
C TYR A 441 17.62 -19.54 5.14
N ASP A 442 17.76 -20.82 5.42
CA ASP A 442 16.67 -21.72 5.78
C ASP A 442 16.58 -21.80 7.31
N ILE A 443 15.50 -21.27 7.87
CA ILE A 443 15.26 -21.25 9.31
C ILE A 443 15.04 -22.65 9.89
N GLU A 444 14.52 -23.60 9.12
CA GLU A 444 14.23 -24.95 9.62
C GLU A 444 15.52 -25.73 9.89
N SER A 445 16.49 -25.60 8.98
CA SER A 445 17.82 -26.22 9.14
C SER A 445 18.83 -25.33 9.86
N GLY A 446 18.55 -24.03 10.00
CA GLY A 446 19.49 -23.01 10.49
C GLY A 446 20.72 -22.86 9.59
N GLN A 447 20.63 -23.24 8.31
CA GLN A 447 21.74 -23.21 7.37
C GLN A 447 21.61 -22.07 6.36
N THR A 448 22.76 -21.56 5.91
CA THR A 448 22.84 -20.64 4.77
C THR A 448 23.41 -21.35 3.56
N HIS A 449 22.76 -21.18 2.41
CA HIS A 449 23.17 -21.72 1.11
C HIS A 449 23.50 -20.59 0.12
N GLU A 450 24.58 -20.75 -0.65
CA GLU A 450 24.88 -19.84 -1.76
C GLU A 450 23.93 -20.11 -2.92
N LEU A 451 23.29 -19.07 -3.45
CA LEU A 451 22.34 -19.17 -4.56
C LEU A 451 23.05 -18.96 -5.91
N ALA A 452 22.63 -19.73 -6.92
CA ALA A 452 23.08 -19.58 -8.30
C ALA A 452 24.61 -19.58 -8.51
N GLN A 453 25.38 -20.24 -7.63
CA GLN A 453 26.86 -20.25 -7.70
C GLN A 453 27.38 -20.77 -9.06
N ASP A 454 26.86 -21.90 -9.53
CA ASP A 454 27.28 -22.51 -10.80
C ASP A 454 26.97 -21.60 -11.99
N LEU A 455 25.86 -20.87 -11.94
CA LEU A 455 25.51 -19.90 -12.96
C LEU A 455 26.47 -18.71 -12.96
N MET A 456 26.79 -18.19 -11.77
CA MET A 456 27.73 -17.09 -11.59
C MET A 456 29.09 -17.42 -12.20
N ILE A 457 29.62 -18.63 -11.95
CA ILE A 457 30.90 -19.10 -12.49
C ILE A 457 30.82 -19.22 -14.01
N ARG A 458 29.76 -19.85 -14.54
CA ARG A 458 29.57 -20.01 -15.99
C ARG A 458 29.46 -18.68 -16.72
N ARG A 459 28.78 -17.69 -16.13
CA ARG A 459 28.55 -16.35 -16.70
C ARG A 459 29.65 -15.36 -16.37
N ARG A 460 30.61 -15.71 -15.52
CA ARG A 460 31.63 -14.79 -14.98
C ARG A 460 31.01 -13.54 -14.36
N ALA A 461 29.84 -13.68 -13.74
CA ALA A 461 29.19 -12.57 -13.06
C ALA A 461 29.98 -12.20 -11.80
N ILE A 462 30.09 -10.91 -11.53
CA ILE A 462 30.79 -10.38 -10.35
C ILE A 462 29.81 -9.90 -9.27
N TRP A 463 28.56 -9.65 -9.64
CA TRP A 463 27.49 -9.33 -8.70
C TRP A 463 26.38 -10.34 -8.89
N ASN A 464 25.91 -10.89 -7.77
CA ASN A 464 24.73 -11.74 -7.71
C ASN A 464 23.85 -11.22 -6.58
N ARG A 465 22.71 -10.63 -6.93
CA ARG A 465 21.82 -9.96 -5.99
C ARG A 465 20.44 -10.63 -6.00
N PRO A 466 19.95 -11.14 -4.86
CA PRO A 466 18.57 -11.55 -4.77
C PRO A 466 17.69 -10.30 -4.63
N HIS A 467 16.57 -10.23 -5.36
CA HIS A 467 15.70 -9.06 -5.39
C HIS A 467 14.38 -9.28 -4.65
N GLN A 468 13.79 -10.46 -4.82
CA GLN A 468 12.48 -10.81 -4.26
C GLN A 468 12.56 -12.17 -3.53
N LEU A 469 11.78 -12.29 -2.46
CA LEU A 469 11.57 -13.50 -1.68
C LEU A 469 10.07 -13.57 -1.37
N ASN A 470 9.40 -14.67 -1.72
CA ASN A 470 7.99 -14.88 -1.41
C ASN A 470 7.82 -15.81 -0.18
N ASP A 471 6.58 -16.06 0.24
CA ASP A 471 6.31 -16.87 1.43
C ASP A 471 6.50 -18.37 1.23
N ARG A 472 6.75 -18.83 -0.01
CA ARG A 472 7.13 -20.24 -0.30
C ARG A 472 8.64 -20.48 -0.28
N GLY A 473 9.43 -19.47 0.04
CA GLY A 473 10.89 -19.57 -0.01
C GLY A 473 11.44 -19.57 -1.44
N GLN A 474 10.67 -19.08 -2.41
CA GLN A 474 11.18 -18.87 -3.77
C GLN A 474 11.87 -17.51 -3.84
N VAL A 475 12.94 -17.44 -4.62
CA VAL A 475 13.80 -16.27 -4.73
C VAL A 475 14.02 -15.95 -6.19
N ALA A 476 13.81 -14.70 -6.56
CA ALA A 476 14.19 -14.18 -7.87
C ALA A 476 15.32 -13.16 -7.70
N GLY A 477 16.34 -13.24 -8.55
CA GLY A 477 17.49 -12.35 -8.49
C GLY A 477 18.14 -12.09 -9.83
N VAL A 478 19.06 -11.13 -9.82
CA VAL A 478 19.80 -10.65 -10.99
C VAL A 478 21.30 -10.83 -10.75
N MET A 479 22.04 -11.21 -11.79
CA MET A 479 23.50 -11.26 -11.79
C MET A 479 24.08 -10.36 -12.87
N THR A 480 25.08 -9.57 -12.54
CA THR A 480 25.71 -8.64 -13.49
C THR A 480 27.12 -9.09 -13.85
N ASN A 481 27.43 -9.08 -15.14
CA ASN A 481 28.76 -9.33 -15.66
C ASN A 481 29.43 -8.04 -16.16
N ASN A 482 30.46 -7.57 -15.45
CA ASN A 482 31.24 -6.38 -15.81
C ASN A 482 32.07 -6.52 -17.10
N GLN A 483 32.21 -7.72 -17.67
CA GLN A 483 32.92 -7.93 -18.94
C GLN A 483 32.02 -7.69 -20.17
N GLY A 484 30.93 -6.94 -20.01
CA GLY A 484 30.00 -6.60 -21.09
C GLY A 484 29.00 -7.70 -21.42
N GLY A 485 28.68 -8.59 -20.47
CA GLY A 485 27.74 -9.69 -20.69
C GLY A 485 26.27 -9.37 -20.37
N GLY A 486 25.98 -8.18 -19.85
CA GLY A 486 24.65 -7.79 -19.36
C GLY A 486 24.23 -8.48 -18.06
N ASP A 487 22.99 -8.21 -17.65
CA ASP A 487 22.34 -8.73 -16.45
C ASP A 487 21.58 -10.04 -16.70
N TYR A 488 21.71 -11.04 -15.83
CA TYR A 488 21.07 -12.35 -15.99
C TYR A 488 20.08 -12.60 -14.86
N VAL A 489 18.87 -13.04 -15.20
CA VAL A 489 17.87 -13.42 -14.20
C VAL A 489 18.03 -14.88 -13.80
N TRP A 490 17.83 -15.15 -12.52
CA TRP A 490 17.73 -16.50 -11.97
C TRP A 490 16.59 -16.60 -10.96
N PHE A 491 16.14 -17.83 -10.76
CA PHE A 491 15.04 -18.20 -9.87
C PHE A 491 15.48 -19.42 -9.06
N TYR A 492 15.33 -19.34 -7.75
CA TYR A 492 15.57 -20.45 -6.84
C TYR A 492 14.25 -20.85 -6.19
N ASP A 493 14.01 -22.14 -6.10
CA ASP A 493 12.84 -22.71 -5.43
C ASP A 493 13.31 -23.58 -4.27
N HIS A 494 13.01 -23.17 -3.04
CA HIS A 494 13.44 -23.87 -1.84
C HIS A 494 12.82 -25.27 -1.71
N GLU A 495 11.55 -25.44 -2.07
CA GLU A 495 10.85 -26.74 -1.98
C GLU A 495 11.52 -27.82 -2.82
N THR A 496 12.00 -27.44 -4.02
CA THR A 496 12.70 -28.35 -4.94
C THR A 496 14.22 -28.32 -4.81
N GLY A 497 14.78 -27.29 -4.17
CA GLY A 497 16.21 -26.97 -4.17
C GLY A 497 16.77 -26.59 -5.55
N ALA A 498 15.91 -26.41 -6.56
CA ALA A 498 16.32 -26.16 -7.94
C ALA A 498 16.63 -24.68 -8.15
N THR A 499 17.67 -24.39 -8.94
CA THR A 499 17.91 -23.05 -9.49
C THR A 499 17.68 -23.09 -11.00
N THR A 500 16.68 -22.34 -11.46
CA THR A 500 16.46 -22.08 -12.89
C THR A 500 17.15 -20.76 -13.26
N SER A 501 17.71 -20.71 -14.46
CA SER A 501 18.51 -19.58 -14.92
C SER A 501 18.19 -19.21 -16.34
N ASP A 502 18.47 -17.97 -16.70
CA ASP A 502 18.47 -17.52 -18.10
C ASP A 502 17.09 -17.61 -18.76
N PHE A 503 16.05 -17.38 -17.96
CA PHE A 503 14.67 -17.27 -18.43
C PHE A 503 14.31 -15.81 -18.78
N ASP A 504 15.32 -14.96 -18.95
CA ASP A 504 15.15 -13.62 -19.50
C ASP A 504 14.89 -13.70 -21.02
N ILE A 505 14.08 -12.75 -21.53
CA ILE A 505 13.82 -12.54 -22.94
C ILE A 505 14.81 -11.49 -23.44
N ARG A 506 16.04 -11.94 -23.66
CA ARG A 506 16.97 -11.16 -24.48
C ARG A 506 16.63 -11.37 -25.94
N ASN A 507 16.33 -10.29 -26.62
CA ASN A 507 16.25 -10.27 -28.08
C ASN A 507 17.37 -9.37 -28.64
N GLU A 508 17.37 -9.20 -29.95
CA GLU A 508 18.37 -8.38 -30.65
C GLU A 508 18.36 -6.89 -30.23
N PHE A 509 17.34 -6.43 -29.51
CA PHE A 509 17.16 -5.03 -29.09
C PHE A 509 17.51 -4.76 -27.62
N THR A 510 17.72 -5.82 -26.83
CA THR A 510 18.14 -5.73 -25.42
C THR A 510 19.65 -5.85 -25.26
N VAL A 511 20.41 -5.79 -26.35
CA VAL A 511 21.87 -5.82 -26.34
C VAL A 511 22.37 -4.65 -27.18
N ASP A 512 23.21 -3.80 -26.60
CA ASP A 512 23.77 -2.65 -27.31
C ASP A 512 24.76 -3.10 -28.41
N SER A 513 25.21 -2.15 -29.24
CA SER A 513 26.19 -2.43 -30.30
C SER A 513 27.54 -2.94 -29.78
N ASN A 514 27.83 -2.78 -28.50
CA ASN A 514 29.06 -3.27 -27.84
C ASN A 514 28.87 -4.66 -27.22
N GLY A 515 27.69 -5.26 -27.35
CA GLY A 515 27.35 -6.53 -26.73
C GLY A 515 26.92 -6.43 -25.26
N GLN A 516 26.82 -5.22 -24.70
CA GLN A 516 26.33 -5.00 -23.34
C GLN A 516 24.82 -5.25 -23.32
N GLY A 517 24.40 -6.23 -22.51
CA GLY A 517 22.98 -6.47 -22.29
C GLY A 517 22.36 -5.37 -21.43
N ALA A 518 21.08 -5.15 -21.65
CA ALA A 518 20.25 -4.19 -20.95
C ALA A 518 20.22 -4.42 -19.43
N ASP A 519 19.93 -3.32 -18.72
CA ASP A 519 19.58 -3.35 -17.31
C ASP A 519 18.26 -4.13 -17.16
N ILE A 520 18.25 -5.08 -16.22
CA ILE A 520 17.08 -5.89 -15.90
C ILE A 520 16.57 -5.55 -14.51
N GLU A 521 15.25 -5.38 -14.41
CA GLU A 521 14.58 -5.14 -13.15
C GLU A 521 13.54 -6.23 -12.87
N ILE A 522 13.63 -6.86 -11.70
CA ILE A 522 12.58 -7.73 -11.17
C ILE A 522 11.61 -6.86 -10.39
N LEU A 523 10.38 -6.75 -10.88
CA LEU A 523 9.33 -5.91 -10.33
C LEU A 523 8.56 -6.62 -9.21
N GLN A 524 8.20 -7.89 -9.42
CA GLN A 524 7.35 -8.64 -8.49
C GLN A 524 7.64 -10.15 -8.55
N LEU A 525 7.42 -10.82 -7.41
CA LEU A 525 7.36 -12.27 -7.30
C LEU A 525 6.09 -12.62 -6.51
N THR A 526 5.19 -13.40 -7.10
CA THR A 526 3.96 -13.88 -6.44
C THR A 526 4.22 -15.13 -5.60
N ASP A 527 3.33 -15.46 -4.67
CA ASP A 527 3.40 -16.73 -3.94
C ASP A 527 3.12 -17.95 -4.84
N SER A 528 2.42 -17.75 -5.97
CA SER A 528 2.27 -18.77 -7.00
C SER A 528 3.54 -19.05 -7.82
N GLY A 529 4.60 -18.26 -7.66
CA GLY A 529 5.89 -18.43 -8.35
C GLY A 529 5.97 -17.73 -9.71
N LEU A 530 5.14 -16.71 -9.93
CA LEU A 530 5.24 -15.85 -11.11
C LEU A 530 6.24 -14.72 -10.85
N VAL A 531 7.24 -14.59 -11.71
CA VAL A 531 8.23 -13.52 -11.67
C VAL A 531 7.91 -12.53 -12.76
N LEU A 532 7.60 -11.30 -12.37
CA LEU A 532 7.45 -10.17 -13.28
C LEU A 532 8.74 -9.37 -13.31
N GLY A 533 9.23 -9.10 -14.51
CA GLY A 533 10.34 -8.17 -14.69
C GLY A 533 10.21 -7.36 -15.96
N ARG A 534 11.20 -6.51 -16.18
CA ARG A 534 11.35 -5.73 -17.41
C ARG A 534 12.81 -5.57 -17.78
N ASN A 535 13.05 -5.39 -19.07
CA ASN A 535 14.37 -5.12 -19.62
C ASN A 535 14.37 -3.76 -20.29
N GLU A 536 15.43 -2.98 -20.09
CA GLU A 536 15.68 -1.84 -20.96
C GLU A 536 15.93 -2.31 -22.41
N ARG A 537 15.53 -1.51 -23.39
CA ARG A 537 15.86 -1.71 -24.80
C ARG A 537 16.80 -0.59 -25.23
N HIS A 538 17.92 -0.94 -25.86
CA HIS A 538 18.95 0.02 -26.28
C HIS A 538 18.58 0.76 -27.57
N ILE A 539 17.30 1.08 -27.73
CA ILE A 539 16.77 1.92 -28.80
C ILE A 539 16.30 3.21 -28.16
N PHE A 540 17.06 4.27 -28.42
CA PHE A 540 16.70 5.61 -27.98
C PHE A 540 15.67 6.20 -28.97
N ASN A 541 14.39 5.88 -28.79
CA ASN A 541 13.33 6.57 -29.50
C ASN A 541 12.96 7.85 -28.72
N ARG A 542 13.17 9.03 -29.34
CA ARG A 542 12.77 10.36 -28.78
C ARG A 542 13.35 10.69 -27.39
N GLY A 543 14.50 10.11 -27.02
CA GLY A 543 15.16 10.38 -25.74
C GLY A 543 14.47 9.77 -24.52
N ARG A 544 13.58 8.79 -24.70
CA ARG A 544 13.03 7.97 -23.62
C ARG A 544 13.64 6.55 -23.70
N PRO A 545 14.09 5.96 -22.59
CA PRO A 545 14.39 4.54 -22.55
C PRO A 545 13.12 3.76 -22.86
N THR A 546 13.25 2.73 -23.69
CA THR A 546 12.15 1.81 -24.04
C THR A 546 12.29 0.56 -23.16
N PHE A 547 11.18 -0.04 -22.74
CA PHE A 547 11.22 -1.20 -21.84
C PHE A 547 10.26 -2.29 -22.31
N ALA A 548 10.69 -3.54 -22.29
CA ALA A 548 9.80 -4.68 -22.48
C ALA A 548 9.63 -5.43 -21.17
N ALA A 549 8.38 -5.56 -20.73
CA ALA A 549 8.05 -6.44 -19.61
C ALA A 549 8.08 -7.91 -20.05
N TRP A 550 8.32 -8.80 -19.10
CA TRP A 550 8.27 -10.23 -19.27
C TRP A 550 7.71 -10.89 -18.01
N LEU A 551 7.09 -12.06 -18.18
CA LEU A 551 6.59 -12.88 -17.08
C LEU A 551 7.24 -14.25 -17.15
N TYR A 552 7.84 -14.72 -16.07
CA TYR A 552 8.27 -16.11 -15.92
C TYR A 552 7.33 -16.86 -14.99
N ASP A 553 6.82 -18.00 -15.46
CA ASP A 553 6.00 -18.91 -14.67
C ASP A 553 6.84 -20.10 -14.20
N SER A 554 7.10 -20.18 -12.88
CA SER A 554 7.91 -21.25 -12.31
C SER A 554 7.29 -22.63 -12.47
N SER A 555 5.96 -22.73 -12.60
CA SER A 555 5.26 -24.02 -12.69
C SER A 555 5.42 -24.67 -14.06
N SER A 556 5.41 -23.87 -15.12
CA SER A 556 5.60 -24.32 -16.51
C SER A 556 7.04 -24.14 -17.01
N HIS A 557 7.92 -23.48 -16.24
CA HIS A 557 9.26 -23.04 -16.66
C HIS A 557 9.25 -22.25 -17.97
N THR A 558 8.20 -21.46 -18.21
CA THR A 558 8.02 -20.70 -19.44
C THR A 558 8.13 -19.21 -19.16
N THR A 559 8.85 -18.49 -20.02
CA THR A 559 8.85 -17.03 -20.04
C THR A 559 7.99 -16.51 -21.18
N TYR A 560 7.15 -15.53 -20.88
CA TYR A 560 6.25 -14.86 -21.79
C TYR A 560 6.76 -13.45 -22.07
N ASP A 561 6.96 -13.13 -23.36
CA ASP A 561 7.26 -11.78 -23.81
C ASP A 561 5.98 -10.95 -23.75
N LEU A 562 6.01 -9.83 -23.03
CA LEU A 562 4.90 -8.91 -22.93
C LEU A 562 5.10 -7.69 -23.85
N SER A 563 5.92 -7.83 -24.90
CA SER A 563 6.06 -6.84 -25.97
C SER A 563 4.87 -6.91 -26.93
N PHE A 564 3.76 -6.24 -26.58
CA PHE A 564 2.50 -6.33 -27.33
C PHE A 564 2.49 -5.52 -28.64
N SER A 565 3.32 -4.48 -28.73
CA SER A 565 3.50 -3.71 -29.96
C SER A 565 4.96 -3.23 -30.04
N THR A 566 5.59 -3.54 -31.16
CA THR A 566 6.99 -3.25 -31.44
C THR A 566 7.09 -2.53 -32.77
N ASN A 567 7.85 -1.44 -32.83
CA ASN A 567 8.17 -0.81 -34.10
C ASN A 567 9.28 -1.61 -34.86
N SER A 568 9.60 -1.23 -36.09
CA SER A 568 10.56 -1.88 -36.99
C SER A 568 12.00 -1.66 -36.56
N GLU A 569 12.26 -0.66 -35.72
CA GLU A 569 13.53 -0.46 -35.03
C GLU A 569 13.64 -1.33 -33.78
N GLY A 570 12.54 -1.98 -33.35
CA GLY A 570 12.44 -2.80 -32.14
C GLY A 570 12.04 -2.04 -30.88
N ALA A 571 11.58 -0.79 -30.97
CA ALA A 571 11.11 -0.03 -29.82
C ALA A 571 9.81 -0.66 -29.30
N ALA A 572 9.73 -0.88 -28.00
CA ALA A 572 8.55 -1.38 -27.30
C ALA A 572 8.49 -0.72 -25.91
N TYR A 573 7.30 -0.48 -25.40
CA TYR A 573 7.11 -0.05 -24.03
C TYR A 573 5.94 -0.84 -23.44
N THR A 574 6.19 -1.60 -22.38
CA THR A 574 5.15 -2.26 -21.60
C THR A 574 5.41 -2.00 -20.13
N ASP A 575 4.44 -1.41 -19.44
CA ASP A 575 4.49 -1.13 -18.01
C ASP A 575 3.33 -1.83 -17.31
N VAL A 576 3.65 -2.78 -16.44
CA VAL A 576 2.66 -3.59 -15.72
C VAL A 576 2.38 -2.93 -14.38
N VAL A 577 1.12 -2.57 -14.15
CA VAL A 577 0.67 -1.86 -12.95
C VAL A 577 0.29 -2.84 -11.84
N SER A 578 -0.20 -4.02 -12.20
CA SER A 578 -0.60 -5.05 -11.25
C SER A 578 -0.42 -6.44 -11.84
N LEU A 579 0.07 -7.36 -11.00
CA LEU A 579 0.07 -8.80 -11.22
C LEU A 579 -0.60 -9.46 -10.01
N SER A 580 -1.65 -10.25 -10.26
CA SER A 580 -2.31 -11.05 -9.22
C SER A 580 -1.65 -12.43 -9.05
N GLU A 581 -1.97 -13.10 -7.95
CA GLU A 581 -1.56 -14.49 -7.68
C GLU A 581 -2.03 -15.48 -8.75
N SER A 582 -3.15 -15.18 -9.43
CA SER A 582 -3.71 -16.02 -10.51
C SER A 582 -3.00 -15.81 -11.85
N GLY A 583 -2.08 -14.83 -11.94
CA GLY A 583 -1.40 -14.45 -13.16
C GLY A 583 -2.17 -13.46 -14.04
N ALA A 584 -3.24 -12.85 -13.51
CA ALA A 584 -3.89 -11.74 -14.17
C ALA A 584 -3.02 -10.48 -14.06
N MET A 585 -2.77 -9.85 -15.20
CA MET A 585 -1.99 -8.63 -15.32
C MET A 585 -2.80 -7.52 -15.97
N PHE A 586 -2.54 -6.31 -15.50
CA PHE A 586 -3.06 -5.09 -16.08
C PHE A 586 -1.95 -4.07 -16.17
N GLY A 587 -1.96 -3.29 -17.24
CA GLY A 587 -0.93 -2.27 -17.43
C GLY A 587 -1.18 -1.41 -18.64
N THR A 588 -0.10 -0.77 -19.09
CA THR A 588 -0.08 0.06 -20.29
C THR A 588 0.99 -0.40 -21.26
N TYR A 589 0.81 -0.11 -22.54
CA TYR A 589 1.84 -0.33 -23.55
C TYR A 589 1.83 0.76 -24.63
N ASP A 590 2.98 1.02 -25.25
CA ASP A 590 3.08 1.88 -26.42
C ASP A 590 2.52 1.14 -27.64
N PHE A 591 1.53 1.71 -28.30
CA PHE A 591 0.96 1.19 -29.54
C PHE A 591 1.64 1.84 -30.75
N TYR A 592 2.23 0.99 -31.58
CA TYR A 592 2.82 1.34 -32.88
C TYR A 592 1.91 0.80 -34.00
N GLY A 593 1.43 1.69 -34.85
CA GLY A 593 0.55 1.32 -35.97
C GLY A 593 1.31 0.83 -37.20
N GLU A 594 0.58 0.66 -38.32
CA GLU A 594 1.12 0.09 -39.56
C GLU A 594 2.28 0.90 -40.16
N THR A 595 2.34 2.22 -39.89
CA THR A 595 3.41 3.09 -40.39
C THR A 595 4.62 3.15 -39.47
N ASP A 596 4.67 2.26 -38.46
CA ASP A 596 5.73 2.20 -37.46
C ASP A 596 5.82 3.41 -36.51
N ALA A 597 4.85 4.32 -36.62
CA ALA A 597 4.77 5.49 -35.78
C ALA A 597 4.12 5.11 -34.46
N PHE A 598 4.63 5.68 -33.37
CA PHE A 598 3.94 5.68 -32.09
C PHE A 598 2.60 6.41 -32.24
N GLU A 599 1.50 5.69 -32.04
CA GLU A 599 0.13 6.19 -32.16
C GLU A 599 -0.50 6.54 -30.81
N GLY A 600 0.00 5.97 -29.71
CA GLY A 600 -0.47 6.30 -28.36
C GLY A 600 -0.12 5.25 -27.32
N VAL A 601 -0.50 5.50 -26.07
CA VAL A 601 -0.43 4.51 -24.98
C VAL A 601 -1.79 3.86 -24.83
N ARG A 602 -1.84 2.53 -24.79
CA ARG A 602 -3.06 1.74 -24.60
C ARG A 602 -3.02 0.94 -23.31
N TYR A 603 -4.18 0.55 -22.82
CA TYR A 603 -4.31 -0.34 -21.68
C TYR A 603 -4.46 -1.78 -22.13
N PHE A 604 -3.89 -2.70 -21.36
CA PHE A 604 -4.03 -4.13 -21.63
C PHE A 604 -4.51 -4.89 -20.40
N TYR A 605 -5.15 -6.01 -20.67
CA TYR A 605 -5.31 -7.14 -19.78
C TYR A 605 -4.52 -8.31 -20.34
N TRP A 606 -3.85 -9.06 -19.48
CA TRP A 606 -3.18 -10.29 -19.87
C TRP A 606 -3.37 -11.36 -18.79
N SER A 607 -3.55 -12.61 -19.18
CA SER A 607 -3.44 -13.74 -18.25
C SER A 607 -2.82 -14.96 -18.94
N LEU A 608 -2.34 -15.93 -18.16
CA LEU A 608 -1.84 -17.21 -18.71
C LEU A 608 -2.91 -17.97 -19.50
N VAL A 609 -4.19 -17.78 -19.14
CA VAL A 609 -5.32 -18.51 -19.72
C VAL A 609 -5.88 -17.78 -20.94
N ASP A 610 -6.06 -16.47 -20.83
CA ASP A 610 -6.76 -15.66 -21.83
C ASP A 610 -5.79 -15.04 -22.85
N GLY A 611 -4.51 -14.93 -22.49
CA GLY A 611 -3.50 -14.27 -23.30
C GLY A 611 -3.66 -12.75 -23.29
N PHE A 612 -3.13 -12.09 -24.31
CA PHE A 612 -3.19 -10.63 -24.45
C PHE A 612 -4.56 -10.15 -24.93
N HIS A 613 -5.09 -9.15 -24.23
CA HIS A 613 -6.26 -8.39 -24.65
C HIS A 613 -5.95 -6.90 -24.58
N ASP A 614 -6.03 -6.22 -25.73
CA ASP A 614 -6.19 -4.77 -25.76
C ASP A 614 -7.56 -4.43 -25.17
N LEU A 615 -7.60 -3.63 -24.09
CA LEU A 615 -8.85 -3.32 -23.42
C LEU A 615 -9.83 -2.56 -24.32
N GLU A 616 -9.34 -1.83 -25.31
CA GLU A 616 -10.21 -1.15 -26.29
C GLU A 616 -10.99 -2.17 -27.14
N SER A 617 -10.40 -3.33 -27.43
CA SER A 617 -11.01 -4.39 -28.23
C SER A 617 -12.11 -5.17 -27.52
N LEU A 618 -12.16 -5.11 -26.18
CA LEU A 618 -13.13 -5.84 -25.37
C LEU A 618 -14.49 -5.13 -25.25
N ILE A 619 -14.61 -3.91 -25.77
CA ILE A 619 -15.83 -3.12 -25.67
C ILE A 619 -16.81 -3.52 -26.76
N VAL A 620 -17.95 -4.06 -26.35
CA VAL A 620 -19.01 -4.52 -27.25
C VAL A 620 -19.58 -3.36 -28.05
N GLY A 621 -19.54 -3.46 -29.38
CA GLY A 621 -20.13 -2.49 -30.31
C GLY A 621 -19.15 -1.52 -30.95
N ASP A 622 -17.84 -1.71 -30.72
CA ASP A 622 -16.76 -0.79 -31.06
C ASP A 622 -16.79 0.50 -30.23
N PHE A 623 -15.60 1.08 -30.08
CA PHE A 623 -15.35 2.20 -29.18
C PHE A 623 -16.16 3.46 -29.56
N ASP A 624 -16.25 3.72 -30.87
CA ASP A 624 -17.00 4.83 -31.44
C ASP A 624 -18.51 4.74 -31.14
N ALA A 625 -19.08 3.53 -31.16
CA ALA A 625 -20.51 3.36 -30.87
C ALA A 625 -20.83 3.63 -29.40
N ALA A 626 -19.87 3.41 -28.51
CA ALA A 626 -19.96 3.78 -27.11
C ALA A 626 -19.69 5.29 -26.88
N GLY A 627 -19.41 6.06 -27.94
CA GLY A 627 -19.15 7.50 -27.89
C GLY A 627 -17.75 7.84 -27.39
N TRP A 628 -16.81 6.92 -27.53
CA TRP A 628 -15.42 7.09 -27.13
C TRP A 628 -14.46 7.09 -28.33
N ASP A 629 -13.37 7.86 -28.24
CA ASP A 629 -12.30 7.98 -29.26
C ASP A 629 -11.14 7.03 -28.94
N THR A 630 -10.59 7.12 -27.72
CA THR A 630 -9.61 6.14 -27.22
C THR A 630 -9.59 6.03 -25.69
N ILE A 631 -9.14 4.91 -25.14
CA ILE A 631 -8.81 4.74 -23.72
C ILE A 631 -7.32 5.08 -23.51
N ILE A 632 -6.90 6.32 -23.79
CA ILE A 632 -5.49 6.71 -23.56
C ILE A 632 -5.26 6.99 -22.08
N GLY A 633 -4.25 6.31 -21.51
CA GLY A 633 -3.57 6.80 -20.33
C GLY A 633 -2.78 8.05 -20.67
N SER A 634 -3.04 9.16 -19.97
CA SER A 634 -2.27 10.36 -20.25
C SER A 634 -0.78 10.10 -19.94
N LEU A 635 0.10 10.46 -20.87
CA LEU A 635 1.56 10.30 -20.76
C LEU A 635 2.21 10.96 -19.52
N ASN A 636 1.46 11.72 -18.73
CA ASN A 636 1.97 12.55 -17.63
C ASN A 636 1.33 12.29 -16.26
N PHE A 637 0.44 11.30 -16.10
CA PHE A 637 -0.20 11.04 -14.81
C PHE A 637 0.00 9.58 -14.37
N SER A 638 1.06 9.33 -13.59
CA SER A 638 1.16 8.14 -12.76
C SER A 638 -0.07 8.08 -11.84
N GLY A 639 -0.92 7.07 -11.99
CA GLY A 639 -2.12 6.86 -11.15
C GLY A 639 -3.46 6.92 -11.87
N ASP A 640 -3.49 7.06 -13.20
CA ASP A 640 -4.74 7.04 -13.97
C ASP A 640 -5.41 5.66 -14.02
N LEU A 641 -4.65 4.55 -13.88
CA LEU A 641 -5.20 3.19 -13.77
C LEU A 641 -5.29 2.77 -12.31
N LYS A 642 -6.48 2.47 -11.82
CA LYS A 642 -6.69 1.87 -10.50
C LYS A 642 -7.49 0.59 -10.61
N ILE A 643 -6.91 -0.49 -10.09
CA ILE A 643 -7.51 -1.81 -10.04
C ILE A 643 -7.96 -2.02 -8.60
N VAL A 644 -9.26 -2.20 -8.41
CA VAL A 644 -9.84 -2.45 -7.09
C VAL A 644 -9.78 -3.93 -6.77
N ASP A 645 -10.15 -4.75 -7.76
CA ASP A 645 -10.04 -6.19 -7.75
C ASP A 645 -10.00 -6.70 -9.22
N GLU A 646 -9.90 -8.01 -9.42
CA GLU A 646 -9.90 -8.63 -10.76
C GLU A 646 -11.19 -8.38 -11.58
N SER A 647 -12.22 -7.81 -10.96
CA SER A 647 -13.53 -7.57 -11.57
C SER A 647 -13.86 -6.09 -11.76
N PHE A 648 -13.01 -5.18 -11.27
CA PHE A 648 -13.30 -3.76 -11.25
C PHE A 648 -12.03 -2.92 -11.47
N LEU A 649 -11.97 -2.30 -12.64
CA LEU A 649 -10.90 -1.43 -13.07
C LEU A 649 -11.46 -0.05 -13.38
N THR A 650 -10.76 1.00 -12.97
CA THR A 650 -11.10 2.38 -13.30
C THR A 650 -9.94 3.06 -14.02
N ALA A 651 -10.26 3.86 -15.03
CA ALA A 651 -9.28 4.69 -15.71
C ALA A 651 -9.93 5.89 -16.39
N ARG A 652 -9.16 6.61 -17.22
CA ARG A 652 -9.61 7.78 -17.99
C ARG A 652 -9.44 7.50 -19.49
N GLY A 653 -10.44 7.91 -20.28
CA GLY A 653 -10.43 7.83 -21.73
C GLY A 653 -10.81 9.16 -22.37
N ARG A 654 -10.64 9.27 -23.69
CA ARG A 654 -11.05 10.38 -24.54
C ARG A 654 -12.31 10.01 -25.30
N ARG A 655 -13.28 10.93 -25.37
CA ARG A 655 -14.52 10.80 -26.14
C ARG A 655 -14.35 11.24 -27.59
N LEU A 656 -15.28 10.86 -28.46
CA LEU A 656 -15.33 11.31 -29.87
C LEU A 656 -15.39 12.84 -30.02
N ASP A 657 -15.90 13.55 -29.00
CA ASP A 657 -15.91 15.01 -28.95
C ASP A 657 -14.56 15.63 -28.52
N GLY A 658 -13.54 14.79 -28.28
CA GLY A 658 -12.20 15.17 -27.84
C GLY A 658 -12.06 15.42 -26.34
N SER A 659 -13.17 15.40 -25.56
CA SER A 659 -13.14 15.54 -24.12
C SER A 659 -12.60 14.28 -23.43
N TYR A 660 -12.10 14.41 -22.20
CA TYR A 660 -11.65 13.25 -21.44
C TYR A 660 -12.61 12.95 -20.29
N MET A 661 -13.00 11.69 -20.16
CA MET A 661 -13.90 11.22 -19.12
C MET A 661 -13.34 9.98 -18.40
N PRO A 662 -13.62 9.83 -17.10
CA PRO A 662 -13.36 8.59 -16.41
C PRO A 662 -14.30 7.48 -16.88
N PHE A 663 -13.83 6.23 -16.83
CA PHE A 663 -14.64 5.04 -17.06
C PHE A 663 -14.32 3.98 -16.01
N ALA A 664 -15.25 3.03 -15.84
CA ALA A 664 -15.05 1.83 -15.07
C ALA A 664 -15.33 0.61 -15.97
N LEU A 665 -14.39 -0.33 -16.01
CA LEU A 665 -14.61 -1.65 -16.60
C LEU A 665 -15.00 -2.60 -15.48
N ILE A 666 -16.18 -3.18 -15.62
CA ILE A 666 -16.72 -4.18 -14.71
C ILE A 666 -16.70 -5.48 -15.47
N ARG A 667 -16.08 -6.52 -14.91
CA ARG A 667 -16.16 -7.86 -15.49
C ARG A 667 -17.64 -8.24 -15.54
N VAL A 668 -18.16 -8.43 -16.76
CA VAL A 668 -19.50 -9.00 -16.93
C VAL A 668 -19.41 -10.41 -16.36
N PRO A 669 -20.18 -10.74 -15.29
CA PRO A 669 -20.19 -12.10 -14.78
C PRO A 669 -20.49 -13.01 -15.96
N GLU A 670 -19.63 -13.99 -16.22
CA GLU A 670 -19.93 -14.98 -17.24
C GLU A 670 -21.33 -15.50 -16.95
N PRO A 671 -22.28 -15.40 -17.90
CA PRO A 671 -23.65 -15.77 -17.65
C PRO A 671 -23.61 -17.21 -17.21
N ALA A 672 -23.82 -17.46 -15.91
CA ALA A 672 -23.42 -18.69 -15.24
C ALA A 672 -23.69 -19.84 -16.18
N THR A 673 -22.64 -20.39 -16.77
CA THR A 673 -22.78 -21.30 -17.91
C THR A 673 -23.57 -22.52 -17.48
N LEU A 674 -23.51 -22.86 -16.20
CA LEU A 674 -24.40 -23.77 -15.48
C LEU A 674 -25.88 -23.37 -15.49
N SER A 675 -26.23 -22.09 -15.35
CA SER A 675 -27.62 -21.62 -15.47
C SER A 675 -28.15 -21.72 -16.90
N LEU A 676 -27.33 -21.41 -17.90
CA LEU A 676 -27.69 -21.62 -19.31
C LEU A 676 -27.75 -23.11 -19.67
N LEU A 677 -26.84 -23.93 -19.14
CA LEU A 677 -26.84 -25.38 -19.31
C LEU A 677 -28.04 -26.02 -18.60
N CYS A 678 -28.35 -25.59 -17.37
CA CYS A 678 -29.53 -26.01 -16.62
C CYS A 678 -30.82 -25.57 -17.33
N ALA A 679 -30.89 -24.35 -17.84
CA ALA A 679 -32.04 -23.89 -18.64
C ALA A 679 -32.18 -24.72 -19.93
N ALA A 680 -31.07 -25.02 -20.62
CA ALA A 680 -31.07 -25.88 -21.80
C ALA A 680 -31.45 -27.33 -21.49
N LEU A 681 -31.02 -27.87 -20.34
CA LEU A 681 -31.39 -29.21 -19.87
C LEU A 681 -32.86 -29.28 -19.46
N VAL A 682 -33.39 -28.26 -18.77
CA VAL A 682 -34.82 -28.16 -18.40
C VAL A 682 -35.68 -27.99 -19.65
N ALA A 683 -35.26 -27.15 -20.60
CA ALA A 683 -35.94 -26.99 -21.90
C ALA A 683 -35.89 -28.30 -22.71
N GLY A 684 -34.76 -29.01 -22.72
CA GLY A 684 -34.61 -30.31 -23.37
C GLY A 684 -35.47 -31.40 -22.74
N ALA A 685 -35.60 -31.42 -21.42
CA ALA A 685 -36.48 -32.35 -20.70
C ALA A 685 -37.97 -32.06 -20.96
N ALA A 686 -38.37 -30.78 -20.97
CA ALA A 686 -39.72 -30.36 -21.31
C ALA A 686 -40.10 -30.68 -22.78
N TRP A 687 -39.12 -30.58 -23.70
CA TRP A 687 -39.33 -30.94 -25.10
C TRP A 687 -39.45 -32.46 -25.32
N ARG A 688 -38.76 -33.29 -24.54
CA ARG A 688 -38.97 -34.76 -24.57
C ARG A 688 -40.32 -35.17 -23.97
N GLY A 689 -40.82 -34.45 -22.96
CA GLY A 689 -42.12 -34.71 -22.34
C GLY A 689 -43.33 -34.53 -23.27
N THR A 690 -43.22 -33.68 -24.31
CA THR A 690 -44.34 -33.38 -25.23
C THR A 690 -44.46 -34.33 -26.43
N ARG A 691 -43.48 -35.22 -26.67
CA ARG A 691 -43.56 -36.23 -27.75
C ARG A 691 -44.01 -37.62 -27.31
N GLY A 692 -44.20 -37.87 -26.01
CA GLY A 692 -44.57 -39.20 -25.48
C GLY A 692 -46.06 -39.48 -25.33
N ALA A 693 -46.95 -38.49 -25.43
CA ALA A 693 -48.38 -38.68 -25.17
C ALA A 693 -49.19 -39.00 -26.45
N ARG A 694 -48.95 -40.17 -27.05
CA ARG A 694 -49.97 -40.83 -27.90
C ARG A 694 -49.77 -42.35 -27.94
N SER A 695 -50.82 -43.04 -27.47
CA SER A 695 -51.22 -44.44 -27.69
C SER A 695 -50.80 -45.52 -26.67
N GLY A 696 -51.83 -46.19 -26.12
CA GLY A 696 -51.80 -47.44 -25.36
C GLY A 696 -52.01 -47.23 -23.85
N GLY A 697 -53.16 -47.46 -23.22
CA GLY A 697 -54.31 -48.28 -23.60
C GLY A 697 -54.19 -49.73 -23.14
N ALA A 698 -54.14 -50.01 -21.83
CA ALA A 698 -54.57 -51.30 -21.25
C ALA A 698 -54.71 -51.30 -19.71
N ARG A 699 -55.97 -51.50 -19.30
CA ARG A 699 -56.52 -52.41 -18.27
C ARG A 699 -56.04 -52.37 -16.81
N CYS A 700 -57.06 -52.15 -15.96
CA CYS A 700 -57.20 -52.55 -14.57
C CYS A 700 -56.75 -53.98 -14.27
N GLU A 701 -56.03 -54.15 -13.16
CA GLU A 701 -56.29 -55.20 -12.17
C GLU A 701 -55.66 -54.76 -10.83
N ALA A 702 -56.48 -54.81 -9.76
CA ALA A 702 -56.03 -54.71 -8.38
C ALA A 702 -55.65 -56.12 -7.88
N PRO A 703 -54.84 -56.27 -6.82
CA PRO A 703 -55.42 -56.18 -5.48
C PRO A 703 -54.51 -55.61 -4.37
N PHE A 704 -55.20 -55.15 -3.32
CA PHE A 704 -54.85 -55.05 -1.90
C PHE A 704 -53.53 -55.67 -1.40
N ALA A 705 -52.77 -54.88 -0.63
CA ALA A 705 -52.28 -55.25 0.72
C ALA A 705 -51.84 -54.01 1.51
N SER A 706 -52.13 -54.02 2.81
CA SER A 706 -51.97 -52.96 3.80
C SER A 706 -50.65 -53.05 4.59
N LEU A 707 -50.38 -51.97 5.35
CA LEU A 707 -49.60 -51.81 6.61
C LEU A 707 -48.53 -50.70 6.43
N GLY A 708 -48.71 -49.53 7.06
CA GLY A 708 -48.21 -49.23 8.42
C GLY A 708 -46.79 -48.65 8.30
N GLY A 709 -46.42 -47.45 8.71
CA GLY A 709 -46.78 -46.70 9.90
C GLY A 709 -45.49 -46.38 10.67
N ARG A 710 -45.17 -45.07 10.76
CA ARG A 710 -44.39 -44.36 11.80
C ARG A 710 -42.84 -44.29 11.80
N ARG A 711 -42.46 -43.05 12.13
CA ARG A 711 -41.27 -42.49 12.81
C ARG A 711 -40.02 -42.25 11.98
#